data_AF-A0A6M8W071-F1
#
_entry.id   AF-A0A6M8W071-F1
#
_cell.length_a   1.000
_cell.length_b   1.000
_cell.length_c   1.000
_cell.angle_alpha   90.00
_cell.angle_beta   90.00
_cell.angle_gamma   90.00
#
_symmetry.space_group_name_H-M   'P 1'
#
loop_
_entity.id
_entity.type
_entity.pdbx_description
1 polymer ?
#
loop_
_entity_poly.entity_id
_entity_poly.type
_entity_poly.pdbx_seq_one_letter_code
_entity_poly.pdbx_strand_id
1 'polypeptide(L)'
;MTTINRPTLDQLADSAADAIRAHIDHLFRGFFCPPGSLLTPTCMRYITNSPHPLGNAAFISRDASADEVTRTLQPLVDLEFPSAVVLMNDDQPAQTSAVEASGFTFAEAMPLMSVTPDTLKPTDLPSGHTYREIPLAEDAAWSEAVSTGYGLPLELGSLFGIKRASETCKPGVARHFAVEHEGELVATSMLYLHDGLAGIYGVATKPDHRGKGLAAHLTAEPLRTAWTEGYNTGLLQASAMGAPRLLAHRLPLPRRHGPLRPHARRRRQRQTRPRMTNTPPTQHNHGLPALGVWTSGRHRLGSQGPRPHRATHPQGPAMPRTIGFVPLALIAALAVAASAQSTRYVDVGRGDVPVYLPSTYDDDTPMPLIVMLHGYSASGPIQESYFRFRAQQEEFGFMLAIPDGTIDNFGNRFWNATDACCNFFNSGVDDSGYLLDLIDAVAATCNVDPRLVCLIGHSNGGFMAHRMACDHSDVIASIASLAGATHNDPDDCDPDSSVHVLQIHGTNDSTIRYNGGSINGNQYPGAIETTEMWASLNGCAVIPDDSSPPLNLVSNISGDETLVTTYPQDCAPGGSAELWTIVGGSHTPNLSGQFAPLVIDWLLSHPKPCPGDFNGDDMTNTQDVLAFLNAWAAGEAAADFNRDGTVNTQDVLAFLNAWASGC
;
A
#
# COMPACT_ATOMS: atom_id res chain seq x y z
N MET A 1 50.14 16.58 29.30
CA MET A 1 49.01 17.25 28.64
C MET A 1 48.21 16.19 27.92
N THR A 2 47.21 15.63 28.58
CA THR A 2 46.24 14.72 27.99
C THR A 2 45.38 15.51 27.01
N THR A 3 45.58 15.28 25.72
CA THR A 3 44.72 15.81 24.66
C THR A 3 43.30 15.30 24.90
N ILE A 4 42.43 16.19 25.35
CA ILE A 4 40.99 15.95 25.38
C ILE A 4 40.56 15.92 23.90
N ASN A 5 40.47 14.72 23.33
CA ASN A 5 39.84 14.50 22.03
C ASN A 5 38.39 14.94 22.16
N ARG A 6 38.02 16.02 21.48
CA ARG A 6 36.62 16.41 21.32
C ARG A 6 36.06 15.64 20.13
N PRO A 7 34.93 14.95 20.29
CA PRO A 7 34.34 14.19 19.20
C PRO A 7 33.92 15.12 18.03
N THR A 8 34.02 14.62 16.81
CA THR A 8 33.54 15.29 15.59
C THR A 8 32.01 15.35 15.53
N LEU A 9 31.44 16.12 14.60
CA LEU A 9 29.99 16.19 14.40
C LEU A 9 29.39 14.82 14.04
N ASP A 10 30.10 14.04 13.23
CA ASP A 10 29.68 12.68 12.86
C ASP A 10 29.71 11.75 14.09
N GLN A 11 30.75 11.83 14.93
CA GLN A 11 30.83 11.06 16.18
C GLN A 11 29.73 11.43 17.19
N LEU A 12 29.23 12.67 17.17
CA LEU A 12 28.10 13.11 17.98
C LEU A 12 26.75 12.66 17.39
N ALA A 13 26.62 12.59 16.06
CA ALA A 13 25.45 12.04 15.39
C ALA A 13 25.33 10.53 15.60
N ASP A 14 26.45 9.80 15.48
CA ASP A 14 26.53 8.37 15.78
C ASP A 14 26.17 8.08 17.24
N SER A 15 26.70 8.88 18.19
CA SER A 15 26.40 8.75 19.62
C SER A 15 24.92 9.01 19.94
N ALA A 16 24.25 9.91 19.23
CA ALA A 16 22.83 10.15 19.42
C ALA A 16 21.98 9.01 18.85
N ALA A 17 22.35 8.50 17.67
CA ALA A 17 21.70 7.35 17.07
C ALA A 17 21.89 6.08 17.94
N ASP A 18 23.07 5.88 18.54
CA ASP A 18 23.32 4.79 19.48
C ASP A 18 22.45 4.87 20.73
N ALA A 19 22.29 6.07 21.30
CA ALA A 19 21.42 6.28 22.47
C ALA A 19 19.96 5.97 22.15
N ILE A 20 19.49 6.33 20.95
CA ILE A 20 18.12 6.03 20.53
C ILE A 20 17.93 4.53 20.28
N ARG A 21 18.90 3.88 19.63
CA ARG A 21 18.90 2.43 19.43
C ARG A 21 18.85 1.69 20.77
N ALA A 22 19.66 2.12 21.75
CA ALA A 22 19.65 1.57 23.09
C ALA A 22 18.29 1.75 23.79
N HIS A 23 17.66 2.92 23.63
CA HIS A 23 16.32 3.17 24.16
C HIS A 23 15.26 2.23 23.56
N ILE A 24 15.29 2.02 22.24
CA ILE A 24 14.36 1.11 21.55
C ILE A 24 14.63 -0.35 21.93
N ASP A 25 15.90 -0.76 21.96
CA ASP A 25 16.28 -2.10 22.41
C ASP A 25 15.76 -2.37 23.84
N HIS A 26 15.91 -1.39 24.74
CA HIS A 26 15.39 -1.48 26.10
C HIS A 26 13.87 -1.61 26.14
N LEU A 27 13.15 -0.81 25.34
CA LEU A 27 11.70 -0.90 25.23
C LEU A 27 11.25 -2.28 24.72
N PHE A 28 11.74 -2.72 23.57
CA PHE A 28 11.27 -3.98 22.97
C PHE A 28 11.61 -5.19 23.84
N ARG A 29 12.84 -5.24 24.36
CA ARG A 29 13.34 -6.39 25.13
C ARG A 29 12.92 -6.38 26.59
N GLY A 30 12.54 -5.22 27.13
CA GLY A 30 12.02 -5.07 28.49
C GLY A 30 10.48 -5.06 28.54
N PHE A 31 9.86 -4.11 27.86
CA PHE A 31 8.42 -3.86 27.92
C PHE A 31 7.63 -4.84 27.03
N PHE A 32 7.97 -4.93 25.74
CA PHE A 32 7.28 -5.78 24.76
C PHE A 32 7.78 -7.24 24.71
N CYS A 33 8.38 -7.73 25.81
CA CYS A 33 8.91 -9.08 25.92
C CYS A 33 8.03 -9.97 26.82
N PRO A 34 7.01 -10.67 26.29
CA PRO A 34 6.11 -11.50 27.10
C PRO A 34 6.87 -12.55 27.94
N PRO A 35 6.28 -13.03 29.05
CA PRO A 35 6.84 -14.17 29.79
C PRO A 35 6.98 -15.39 28.86
N GLY A 36 8.09 -16.13 28.98
CA GLY A 36 8.37 -17.29 28.14
C GLY A 36 9.04 -16.97 26.79
N SER A 37 9.33 -15.70 26.51
CA SER A 37 10.12 -15.29 25.35
C SER A 37 11.56 -15.83 25.39
N LEU A 38 12.14 -16.10 24.22
CA LEU A 38 13.58 -16.22 24.07
C LEU A 38 14.20 -14.84 24.18
N LEU A 39 15.20 -14.70 25.06
CA LEU A 39 15.99 -13.48 25.19
C LEU A 39 17.48 -13.82 25.20
N THR A 40 18.20 -13.39 24.17
CA THR A 40 19.67 -13.41 24.10
C THR A 40 20.18 -11.97 24.23
N PRO A 41 21.51 -11.72 24.32
CA PRO A 41 22.04 -10.36 24.34
C PRO A 41 21.64 -9.50 23.13
N THR A 42 21.39 -10.12 21.98
CA THR A 42 21.20 -9.44 20.69
C THR A 42 19.86 -9.76 20.01
N CYS A 43 19.09 -10.73 20.51
CA CYS A 43 17.82 -11.14 19.93
C CYS A 43 16.75 -11.35 20.99
N MET A 44 15.50 -11.12 20.60
CA MET A 44 14.29 -11.51 21.33
C MET A 44 13.35 -12.25 20.39
N ARG A 45 12.63 -13.27 20.88
CA ARG A 45 11.51 -13.89 20.16
C ARG A 45 10.41 -14.30 21.12
N TYR A 46 9.16 -14.09 20.74
CA TYR A 46 7.99 -14.68 21.40
C TYR A 46 7.05 -15.35 20.40
N ILE A 47 6.26 -16.30 20.89
CA ILE A 47 5.24 -17.02 20.14
C ILE A 47 4.04 -17.16 21.06
N THR A 48 2.89 -16.65 20.63
CA THR A 48 1.61 -16.84 21.34
C THR A 48 0.65 -17.75 20.59
N ASN A 49 1.01 -18.20 19.38
CA ASN A 49 0.13 -18.90 18.44
C ASN A 49 -1.07 -18.03 17.99
N SER A 50 -0.94 -16.70 18.08
CA SER A 50 -1.94 -15.79 17.54
C SER A 50 -1.97 -15.88 16.02
N PRO A 51 -3.13 -15.78 15.36
CA PRO A 51 -3.22 -15.70 13.90
C PRO A 51 -2.71 -14.38 13.31
N HIS A 52 -2.28 -13.44 14.15
CA HIS A 52 -1.74 -12.15 13.72
C HIS A 52 -0.20 -12.12 13.81
N PRO A 53 0.54 -11.56 12.83
CA PRO A 53 2.00 -11.55 12.81
C PRO A 53 2.65 -10.99 14.08
N LEU A 54 2.08 -9.92 14.65
CA LEU A 54 2.57 -9.33 15.91
C LEU A 54 2.37 -10.21 17.15
N GLY A 55 1.59 -11.29 17.08
CA GLY A 55 1.54 -12.26 18.18
C GLY A 55 2.71 -13.26 18.18
N ASN A 56 3.44 -13.36 17.06
CA ASN A 56 4.58 -14.25 16.93
C ASN A 56 5.74 -13.45 16.32
N ALA A 57 6.55 -12.77 17.14
CA ALA A 57 7.54 -11.86 16.61
C ALA A 57 8.96 -12.10 17.14
N ALA A 58 9.94 -11.71 16.34
CA ALA A 58 11.32 -11.54 16.76
C ALA A 58 11.78 -10.09 16.63
N PHE A 59 12.60 -9.65 17.58
CA PHE A 59 13.32 -8.38 17.52
C PHE A 59 14.81 -8.68 17.50
N ILE A 60 15.51 -8.12 16.51
CA ILE A 60 16.92 -8.38 16.26
C ILE A 60 17.69 -7.07 16.37
N SER A 61 18.64 -7.02 17.30
CA SER A 61 19.52 -5.87 17.45
C SER A 61 20.59 -5.85 16.36
N ARG A 62 21.19 -4.67 16.14
CA ARG A 62 22.26 -4.47 15.15
C ARG A 62 23.47 -5.37 15.39
N ASP A 63 23.71 -5.79 16.62
CA ASP A 63 24.89 -6.57 16.99
C ASP A 63 24.70 -8.08 16.80
N ALA A 64 23.50 -8.53 16.40
CA ALA A 64 23.25 -9.93 16.13
C ALA A 64 24.05 -10.43 14.91
N SER A 65 24.74 -11.56 15.07
CA SER A 65 25.34 -12.25 13.92
C SER A 65 24.26 -12.90 13.04
N ALA A 66 24.54 -13.09 11.75
CA ALA A 66 23.62 -13.76 10.82
C ALA A 66 23.20 -15.16 11.33
N ASP A 67 24.10 -15.91 11.97
CA ASP A 67 23.80 -17.22 12.57
C ASP A 67 22.86 -17.12 13.77
N GLU A 68 22.96 -16.06 14.57
CA GLU A 68 22.02 -15.78 15.66
C GLU A 68 20.65 -15.40 15.13
N VAL A 69 20.59 -14.63 14.04
CA VAL A 69 19.34 -14.30 13.35
C VAL A 69 18.65 -15.59 12.90
N THR A 70 19.32 -16.41 12.09
CA THR A 70 18.73 -17.67 11.58
C THR A 70 18.25 -18.58 12.71
N ARG A 71 19.05 -18.77 13.78
CA ARG A 71 18.63 -19.58 14.94
C ARG A 71 17.44 -18.98 15.70
N THR A 72 17.41 -17.65 15.82
CA THR A 72 16.30 -16.96 16.48
C THR A 72 15.02 -17.14 15.68
N LEU A 73 15.11 -17.04 14.36
CA LEU A 73 13.96 -17.12 13.47
C LEU A 73 13.43 -18.53 13.29
N GLN A 74 14.28 -19.57 13.31
CA GLN A 74 13.86 -20.94 12.99
C GLN A 74 12.54 -21.40 13.65
N PRO A 75 12.24 -21.13 14.93
CA PRO A 75 10.96 -21.51 15.53
C PRO A 75 9.75 -20.70 15.02
N LEU A 76 9.93 -19.45 14.59
CA LEU A 76 8.89 -18.66 13.92
C LEU A 76 8.66 -19.17 12.51
N VAL A 77 9.76 -19.55 11.85
CA VAL A 77 9.73 -20.15 10.53
C VAL A 77 8.87 -21.41 10.72
N ASP A 78 9.18 -22.31 11.68
CA ASP A 78 8.43 -23.56 11.90
C ASP A 78 7.00 -23.42 12.42
N LEU A 79 6.54 -22.20 12.69
CA LEU A 79 5.21 -21.93 13.20
C LEU A 79 4.16 -22.02 12.08
N GLU A 80 2.97 -22.52 12.42
CA GLU A 80 1.81 -22.54 11.52
C GLU A 80 1.12 -21.18 11.40
N PHE A 81 1.38 -20.28 12.35
CA PHE A 81 0.81 -18.94 12.41
C PHE A 81 1.75 -17.88 11.83
N PRO A 82 1.21 -16.81 11.22
CA PRO A 82 2.03 -15.70 10.72
C PRO A 82 2.93 -15.11 11.79
N SER A 83 4.11 -14.64 11.39
CA SER A 83 5.11 -14.07 12.29
C SER A 83 5.77 -12.82 11.73
N ALA A 84 6.29 -11.98 12.61
CA ALA A 84 6.97 -10.73 12.25
C ALA A 84 8.43 -10.70 12.75
N VAL A 85 9.30 -9.98 12.06
CA VAL A 85 10.68 -9.72 12.47
C VAL A 85 10.96 -8.23 12.38
N VAL A 86 11.39 -7.65 13.48
CA VAL A 86 11.83 -6.26 13.54
C VAL A 86 13.35 -6.24 13.58
N LEU A 87 13.95 -5.68 12.53
CA LEU A 87 15.38 -5.44 12.41
C LEU A 87 15.71 -3.97 12.70
N MET A 88 16.70 -3.73 13.55
CA MET A 88 17.32 -2.40 13.68
C MET A 88 18.31 -2.18 12.53
N ASN A 89 17.89 -1.51 11.45
CA ASN A 89 18.61 -1.56 10.17
C ASN A 89 19.13 -0.18 9.72
N ASP A 90 20.45 -0.01 9.79
CA ASP A 90 21.16 1.18 9.27
C ASP A 90 22.29 0.82 8.28
N ASP A 91 22.28 -0.41 7.72
CA ASP A 91 23.24 -1.05 6.78
C ASP A 91 23.79 -2.38 7.32
N GLN A 92 22.95 -3.42 7.49
CA GLN A 92 23.42 -4.78 7.80
C GLN A 92 22.95 -5.80 6.74
N PRO A 93 23.67 -5.90 5.60
CA PRO A 93 23.30 -6.81 4.51
C PRO A 93 23.27 -8.28 4.94
N ALA A 94 24.15 -8.67 5.87
CA ALA A 94 24.24 -10.05 6.35
C ALA A 94 23.02 -10.45 7.22
N GLN A 95 22.53 -9.55 8.08
CA GLN A 95 21.31 -9.79 8.86
C GLN A 95 20.08 -9.82 7.95
N THR A 96 19.99 -8.84 7.04
CA THR A 96 18.92 -8.77 6.04
C THR A 96 18.85 -10.06 5.22
N SER A 97 20.00 -10.50 4.68
CA SER A 97 20.10 -11.77 3.95
C SER A 97 19.70 -12.97 4.80
N ALA A 98 20.00 -12.98 6.10
CA ALA A 98 19.62 -14.08 6.99
C ALA A 98 18.11 -14.11 7.27
N VAL A 99 17.47 -12.94 7.40
CA VAL A 99 16.01 -12.83 7.53
C VAL A 99 15.31 -13.28 6.25
N GLU A 100 15.76 -12.80 5.10
CA GLU A 100 15.26 -13.20 3.78
C GLU A 100 15.45 -14.70 3.53
N ALA A 101 16.64 -15.24 3.81
CA ALA A 101 16.92 -16.67 3.69
C ALA A 101 16.09 -17.53 4.65
N SER A 102 15.57 -16.94 5.73
CA SER A 102 14.62 -17.58 6.65
C SER A 102 13.17 -17.51 6.16
N GLY A 103 12.90 -16.96 4.97
CA GLY A 103 11.57 -16.90 4.36
C GLY A 103 10.70 -15.73 4.83
N PHE A 104 11.30 -14.71 5.43
CA PHE A 104 10.61 -13.47 5.77
C PHE A 104 10.77 -12.45 4.64
N THR A 105 9.73 -11.64 4.41
CA THR A 105 9.70 -10.61 3.36
C THR A 105 9.53 -9.22 3.97
N PHE A 106 10.17 -8.21 3.37
CA PHE A 106 10.16 -6.85 3.87
C PHE A 106 8.76 -6.26 3.75
N ALA A 107 8.20 -5.82 4.88
CA ALA A 107 6.88 -5.20 4.93
C ALA A 107 6.99 -3.67 4.84
N GLU A 108 7.76 -3.06 5.74
CA GLU A 108 7.88 -1.61 5.81
C GLU A 108 9.17 -1.16 6.53
N ALA A 109 9.57 0.09 6.26
CA ALA A 109 10.55 0.80 7.06
C ALA A 109 9.84 1.81 7.95
N MET A 110 10.08 1.76 9.26
CA MET A 110 9.60 2.76 10.20
C MET A 110 10.73 3.75 10.48
N PRO A 111 10.69 4.97 9.92
CA PRO A 111 11.71 5.96 10.18
C PRO A 111 11.73 6.33 11.66
N LEU A 112 12.94 6.46 12.19
CA LEU A 112 13.14 7.01 13.52
C LEU A 112 13.04 8.53 13.47
N MET A 113 12.18 9.09 14.29
CA MET A 113 12.02 10.53 14.42
C MET A 113 12.46 11.00 15.80
N SER A 114 13.02 12.21 15.86
CA SER A 114 13.40 12.86 17.11
C SER A 114 12.95 14.32 17.10
N VAL A 115 12.64 14.84 18.29
CA VAL A 115 12.19 16.21 18.49
C VAL A 115 12.75 16.77 19.79
N THR A 116 12.95 18.09 19.84
CA THR A 116 13.40 18.82 21.02
C THR A 116 12.38 19.89 21.40
N PRO A 117 12.44 20.48 22.61
CA PRO A 117 11.55 21.55 23.03
C PRO A 117 11.42 22.70 22.01
N ASP A 118 12.53 23.07 21.38
CA ASP A 118 12.60 24.20 20.43
C ASP A 118 11.95 23.89 19.07
N THR A 119 11.74 22.61 18.73
CA THR A 119 11.32 22.17 17.39
C THR A 119 9.90 21.60 17.35
N LEU A 120 9.31 21.30 18.51
CA LEU A 120 7.95 20.81 18.59
C LEU A 120 6.94 21.94 18.36
N LYS A 121 6.01 21.70 17.42
CA LYS A 121 4.95 22.65 17.12
C LYS A 121 3.91 22.71 18.26
N PRO A 122 3.28 23.88 18.50
CA PRO A 122 2.09 23.98 19.33
C PRO A 122 0.98 23.06 18.82
N THR A 123 0.18 22.53 19.75
CA THR A 123 -0.90 21.60 19.47
C THR A 123 -2.10 21.94 20.35
N ASP A 124 -3.20 22.32 19.74
CA ASP A 124 -4.45 22.59 20.46
C ASP A 124 -5.36 21.36 20.45
N LEU A 125 -6.09 21.18 21.54
CA LEU A 125 -7.11 20.14 21.64
C LEU A 125 -8.45 20.71 21.14
N PRO A 126 -9.19 20.01 20.25
CA PRO A 126 -10.49 20.50 19.77
C PRO A 126 -11.49 20.69 20.91
N SER A 127 -12.45 21.60 20.73
CA SER A 127 -13.52 21.81 21.71
C SER A 127 -14.27 20.51 22.01
N GLY A 128 -14.66 20.30 23.27
CA GLY A 128 -15.39 19.10 23.70
C GLY A 128 -14.52 17.86 23.88
N HIS A 129 -13.20 17.98 23.73
CA HIS A 129 -12.24 16.91 24.03
C HIS A 129 -11.47 17.24 25.31
N THR A 130 -11.09 16.22 26.07
CA THR A 130 -10.24 16.37 27.25
C THR A 130 -9.04 15.44 27.15
N TYR A 131 -7.86 15.90 27.57
CA TYR A 131 -6.63 15.10 27.61
C TYR A 131 -6.24 14.84 29.06
N ARG A 132 -5.86 13.60 29.37
CA ARG A 132 -5.40 13.23 30.72
C ARG A 132 -4.48 12.01 30.70
N GLU A 133 -3.70 11.87 31.78
CA GLU A 133 -3.02 10.63 32.11
C GLU A 133 -4.05 9.61 32.62
N ILE A 134 -3.88 8.35 32.24
CA ILE A 134 -4.82 7.26 32.49
C ILE A 134 -4.27 6.34 33.57
N PRO A 135 -5.02 6.09 34.67
CA PRO A 135 -4.60 5.22 35.74
C PRO A 135 -4.79 3.74 35.38
N LEU A 136 -4.09 2.86 36.10
CA LEU A 136 -4.20 1.40 35.94
C LEU A 136 -5.65 0.88 36.03
N ALA A 137 -6.53 1.54 36.79
CA ALA A 137 -7.93 1.16 36.90
C ALA A 137 -8.70 1.24 35.56
N GLU A 138 -8.21 2.01 34.60
CA GLU A 138 -8.82 2.23 33.29
C GLU A 138 -8.03 1.54 32.15
N ASP A 139 -7.14 0.60 32.49
CA ASP A 139 -6.32 -0.17 31.54
C ASP A 139 -7.12 -0.84 30.43
N ALA A 140 -8.30 -1.38 30.76
CA ALA A 140 -9.17 -2.04 29.79
C ALA A 140 -9.67 -1.07 28.72
N ALA A 141 -10.17 0.12 29.13
CA ALA A 141 -10.66 1.14 28.20
C ALA A 141 -9.52 1.71 27.33
N TRP A 142 -8.33 1.89 27.92
CA TRP A 142 -7.16 2.33 27.16
C TRP A 142 -6.70 1.27 26.15
N SER A 143 -6.65 0.00 26.57
CA SER A 143 -6.26 -1.13 25.71
C SER A 143 -7.25 -1.34 24.56
N GLU A 144 -8.54 -1.14 24.81
CA GLU A 144 -9.58 -1.14 23.78
C GLU A 144 -9.37 0.01 22.79
N ALA A 145 -9.19 1.24 23.27
CA ALA A 145 -9.01 2.40 22.39
C ALA A 145 -7.78 2.27 21.49
N VAL A 146 -6.65 1.76 22.01
CA VAL A 146 -5.45 1.52 21.19
C VAL A 146 -5.65 0.36 20.20
N SER A 147 -6.36 -0.71 20.62
CA SER A 147 -6.72 -1.83 19.75
C SER A 147 -7.60 -1.38 18.59
N THR A 148 -8.68 -0.66 18.87
CA THR A 148 -9.58 -0.12 17.84
C THR A 148 -8.84 0.85 16.92
N GLY A 149 -7.99 1.73 17.48
CA GLY A 149 -7.25 2.70 16.69
C GLY A 149 -6.25 2.06 15.72
N TYR A 150 -5.67 0.91 16.06
CA TYR A 150 -4.77 0.15 15.19
C TYR A 150 -5.45 -0.99 14.40
N GLY A 151 -6.69 -1.33 14.70
CA GLY A 151 -7.35 -2.52 14.12
C GLY A 151 -6.77 -3.85 14.63
N LEU A 152 -6.28 -3.89 15.87
CA LEU A 152 -5.68 -5.07 16.48
C LEU A 152 -6.67 -5.82 17.37
N PRO A 153 -6.60 -7.16 17.46
CA PRO A 153 -7.28 -7.91 18.51
C PRO A 153 -6.94 -7.35 19.90
N LEU A 154 -7.91 -7.36 20.82
CA LEU A 154 -7.76 -6.78 22.17
C LEU A 154 -6.56 -7.35 22.94
N GLU A 155 -6.29 -8.65 22.76
CA GLU A 155 -5.14 -9.33 23.38
C GLU A 155 -3.81 -8.67 22.97
N LEU A 156 -3.67 -8.27 21.71
CA LEU A 156 -2.47 -7.62 21.21
C LEU A 156 -2.41 -6.13 21.59
N GLY A 157 -3.54 -5.42 21.61
CA GLY A 157 -3.58 -4.05 22.13
C GLY A 157 -3.21 -3.98 23.61
N SER A 158 -3.59 -5.00 24.39
CA SER A 158 -3.24 -5.11 25.81
C SER A 158 -1.73 -5.23 26.07
N LEU A 159 -0.92 -5.60 25.06
CA LEU A 159 0.54 -5.58 25.16
C LEU A 159 1.10 -4.15 25.31
N PHE A 160 0.35 -3.14 24.88
CA PHE A 160 0.67 -1.73 25.08
C PHE A 160 0.14 -1.20 26.42
N GLY A 161 -0.64 -1.99 27.15
CA GLY A 161 -1.44 -1.55 28.29
C GLY A 161 -0.65 -1.10 29.52
N ILE A 162 -1.36 -0.43 30.42
CA ILE A 162 -0.89 0.08 31.71
C ILE A 162 -0.57 -1.08 32.65
N LYS A 163 -1.37 -2.16 32.60
CA LYS A 163 -1.09 -3.35 33.41
C LYS A 163 0.28 -3.92 33.07
N ARG A 164 0.58 -4.06 31.78
CA ARG A 164 1.88 -4.51 31.29
C ARG A 164 3.01 -3.60 31.76
N ALA A 165 2.80 -2.29 31.72
CA ALA A 165 3.75 -1.30 32.24
C ALA A 165 4.03 -1.50 33.73
N SER A 166 2.98 -1.70 34.53
CA SER A 166 3.10 -1.88 35.98
C SER A 166 3.86 -3.14 36.38
N GLU A 167 3.83 -4.17 35.53
CA GLU A 167 4.51 -5.45 35.76
C GLU A 167 5.98 -5.43 35.32
N THR A 168 6.33 -4.61 34.31
CA THR A 168 7.64 -4.64 33.64
C THR A 168 8.53 -3.45 33.96
N CYS A 169 7.96 -2.32 34.37
CA CYS A 169 8.66 -1.06 34.51
C CYS A 169 8.68 -0.58 35.97
N LYS A 170 9.68 0.26 36.30
CA LYS A 170 9.62 1.04 37.55
C LYS A 170 8.46 2.04 37.46
N PRO A 171 7.82 2.39 38.59
CA PRO A 171 6.76 3.40 38.61
C PRO A 171 7.20 4.71 37.93
N GLY A 172 6.37 5.24 37.04
CA GLY A 172 6.61 6.49 36.31
C GLY A 172 7.49 6.38 35.05
N VAL A 173 8.07 5.20 34.76
CA VAL A 173 8.85 4.99 33.52
C VAL A 173 7.96 4.93 32.29
N ALA A 174 6.86 4.18 32.38
CA ALA A 174 5.82 4.12 31.36
C ALA A 174 4.58 4.83 31.91
N ARG A 175 4.05 5.79 31.14
CA ARG A 175 2.84 6.55 31.46
C ARG A 175 1.92 6.56 30.26
N HIS A 176 0.62 6.44 30.51
CA HIS A 176 -0.38 6.30 29.46
C HIS A 176 -1.29 7.50 29.48
N PHE A 177 -1.57 8.03 28.30
CA PHE A 177 -2.40 9.19 28.12
C PHE A 177 -3.50 8.88 27.12
N ALA A 178 -4.62 9.57 27.23
CA ALA A 178 -5.69 9.50 26.25
C ALA A 178 -6.38 10.85 26.08
N VAL A 179 -7.04 10.97 24.94
CA VAL A 179 -8.06 11.99 24.69
C VAL A 179 -9.42 11.33 24.85
N GLU A 180 -10.28 11.99 25.62
CA GLU A 180 -11.66 11.61 25.85
C GLU A 180 -12.60 12.56 25.11
N HIS A 181 -13.68 12.02 24.53
CA HIS A 181 -14.76 12.77 23.92
C HIS A 181 -16.08 12.10 24.28
N GLU A 182 -17.05 12.86 24.78
CA GLU A 182 -18.37 12.36 25.18
C GLU A 182 -18.34 11.15 26.15
N GLY A 183 -17.32 11.10 27.02
CA GLY A 183 -17.15 10.04 28.01
C GLY A 183 -16.42 8.79 27.50
N GLU A 184 -15.97 8.77 26.24
CA GLU A 184 -15.18 7.68 25.67
C GLU A 184 -13.73 8.07 25.39
N LEU A 185 -12.80 7.12 25.60
CA LEU A 185 -11.42 7.27 25.16
C LEU A 185 -11.34 7.07 23.63
N VAL A 186 -10.98 8.12 22.90
CA VAL A 186 -11.02 8.15 21.43
C VAL A 186 -9.64 8.18 20.77
N ALA A 187 -8.61 8.50 21.54
CA ALA A 187 -7.22 8.42 21.10
C ALA A 187 -6.29 8.16 22.29
N THR A 188 -5.15 7.52 22.05
CA THR A 188 -4.21 7.06 23.07
C THR A 188 -2.77 7.48 22.76
N SER A 189 -1.92 7.53 23.77
CA SER A 189 -0.46 7.45 23.64
C SER A 189 0.18 6.89 24.90
N MET A 190 1.39 6.35 24.76
CA MET A 190 2.23 5.86 25.83
C MET A 190 3.57 6.58 25.78
N LEU A 191 3.92 7.24 26.87
CA LEU A 191 5.25 7.78 27.11
C LEU A 191 6.12 6.73 27.79
N TYR A 192 7.36 6.61 27.33
CA TYR A 192 8.36 5.71 27.88
C TYR A 192 9.67 6.45 28.12
N LEU A 193 10.21 6.39 29.34
CA LEU A 193 11.38 7.13 29.77
C LEU A 193 12.57 6.22 30.01
N HIS A 194 13.66 6.41 29.26
CA HIS A 194 14.88 5.64 29.46
C HIS A 194 16.12 6.40 28.99
N ASP A 195 17.20 6.35 29.77
CA ASP A 195 18.52 6.95 29.48
C ASP A 195 18.47 8.42 29.02
N GLY A 196 17.62 9.22 29.67
CA GLY A 196 17.47 10.65 29.38
C GLY A 196 16.68 10.97 28.10
N LEU A 197 16.08 9.96 27.47
CA LEU A 197 15.24 10.06 26.29
C LEU A 197 13.77 9.74 26.62
N ALA A 198 12.85 10.45 25.96
CA ALA A 198 11.41 10.28 26.08
C ALA A 198 10.82 9.71 24.78
N GLY A 199 10.43 8.44 24.78
CA GLY A 199 9.80 7.79 23.63
C GLY A 199 8.28 7.85 23.69
N ILE A 200 7.65 8.10 22.54
CA ILE A 200 6.19 8.07 22.37
C ILE A 200 5.81 6.87 21.51
N TYR A 201 4.91 6.04 22.03
CA TYR A 201 4.43 4.81 21.41
C TYR A 201 2.91 4.66 21.63
N GLY A 202 2.27 3.66 21.01
CA GLY A 202 0.84 3.41 21.20
C GLY A 202 -0.05 4.59 20.80
N VAL A 203 0.44 5.44 19.88
CA VAL A 203 -0.31 6.59 19.36
C VAL A 203 -1.36 6.07 18.39
N ALA A 204 -2.59 6.03 18.84
CA ALA A 204 -3.72 5.54 18.06
C ALA A 204 -4.90 6.49 18.19
N THR A 205 -5.75 6.54 17.16
CA THR A 205 -6.98 7.32 17.16
C THR A 205 -8.06 6.46 16.51
N LYS A 206 -9.20 6.29 17.21
CA LYS A 206 -10.36 5.57 16.68
C LYS A 206 -10.74 6.16 15.31
N PRO A 207 -11.14 5.33 14.32
CA PRO A 207 -11.40 5.78 12.95
C PRO A 207 -12.21 7.07 12.83
N ASP A 208 -13.32 7.17 13.55
CA ASP A 208 -14.28 8.30 13.46
C ASP A 208 -13.78 9.61 14.13
N HIS A 209 -12.60 9.57 14.76
CA HIS A 209 -11.94 10.70 15.40
C HIS A 209 -10.63 11.12 14.72
N ARG A 210 -10.26 10.46 13.61
CA ARG A 210 -9.05 10.79 12.83
C ARG A 210 -9.17 12.15 12.14
N GLY A 211 -8.04 12.72 11.73
CA GLY A 211 -7.98 14.03 11.06
C GLY A 211 -8.16 15.26 11.97
N LYS A 212 -8.56 15.08 13.23
CA LYS A 212 -8.88 16.16 14.19
C LYS A 212 -7.69 16.68 15.02
N GLY A 213 -6.46 16.22 14.73
CA GLY A 213 -5.24 16.64 15.44
C GLY A 213 -4.97 15.95 16.78
N LEU A 214 -5.81 14.99 17.20
CA LEU A 214 -5.71 14.33 18.52
C LEU A 214 -4.37 13.61 18.72
N ALA A 215 -3.91 12.84 17.73
CA ALA A 215 -2.62 12.15 17.76
C ALA A 215 -1.42 13.11 17.90
N ALA A 216 -1.49 14.28 17.26
CA ALA A 216 -0.45 15.30 17.39
C ALA A 216 -0.40 15.86 18.81
N HIS A 217 -1.56 16.15 19.41
CA HIS A 217 -1.67 16.59 20.79
C HIS A 217 -1.17 15.51 21.78
N LEU A 218 -1.56 14.25 21.56
CA LEU A 218 -1.11 13.08 22.34
C LEU A 218 0.36 12.72 22.14
N THR A 219 1.03 13.29 21.14
CA THR A 219 2.48 13.22 20.99
C THR A 219 3.15 14.37 21.73
N ALA A 220 2.61 15.58 21.58
CA ALA A 220 3.22 16.81 22.07
C ALA A 220 3.14 16.95 23.60
N GLU A 221 1.97 16.75 24.21
CA GLU A 221 1.78 16.99 25.64
C GLU A 221 2.58 16.03 26.53
N PRO A 222 2.62 14.70 26.30
CA PRO A 222 3.45 13.83 27.11
C PRO A 222 4.94 14.15 27.02
N LEU A 223 5.42 14.60 25.85
CA LEU A 223 6.81 15.06 25.68
C LEU A 223 7.07 16.33 26.48
N ARG A 224 6.13 17.29 26.50
CA ARG A 224 6.22 18.50 27.34
C ARG A 224 6.34 18.13 28.82
N THR A 225 5.54 17.16 29.29
CA THR A 225 5.67 16.64 30.66
C THR A 225 7.08 16.07 30.90
N ALA A 226 7.57 15.22 30.00
CA ALA A 226 8.91 14.63 30.12
C ALA A 226 10.04 15.69 30.13
N TRP A 227 9.89 16.80 29.40
CA TRP A 227 10.88 17.89 29.39
C TRP A 227 10.98 18.62 30.72
N THR A 228 9.84 18.81 31.41
CA THR A 228 9.87 19.37 32.77
C THR A 228 10.59 18.46 33.77
N GLU A 229 10.71 17.18 33.45
CA GLU A 229 11.39 16.15 34.23
C GLU A 229 12.84 15.91 33.77
N GLY A 230 13.32 16.66 32.76
CA GLY A 230 14.71 16.66 32.30
C GLY A 230 15.00 15.79 31.06
N TYR A 231 14.00 15.17 30.44
CA TYR A 231 14.16 14.29 29.27
C TYR A 231 14.10 15.07 27.94
N ASN A 232 15.05 15.97 27.70
CA ASN A 232 14.99 17.02 26.65
C ASN A 232 14.99 16.55 25.18
N THR A 233 14.91 15.25 24.91
CA THR A 233 14.82 14.68 23.56
C THR A 233 13.65 13.71 23.51
N GLY A 234 12.67 14.04 22.67
CA GLY A 234 11.54 13.19 22.33
C GLY A 234 11.86 12.29 21.14
N LEU A 235 11.33 11.06 21.15
CA LEU A 235 11.49 10.06 20.11
C LEU A 235 10.14 9.47 19.74
N LEU A 236 9.97 9.11 18.48
CA LEU A 236 8.87 8.26 18.04
C LEU A 236 9.24 7.53 16.74
N GLN A 237 8.51 6.46 16.47
CA GLN A 237 8.48 5.81 15.17
C GLN A 237 7.17 6.18 14.51
N ALA A 238 7.22 6.65 13.27
CA ALA A 238 6.02 6.99 12.53
C ALA A 238 5.79 5.98 11.42
N SER A 239 4.54 5.58 11.22
CA SER A 239 4.13 4.98 9.94
C SER A 239 4.26 6.01 8.81
N ALA A 240 4.16 5.55 7.56
CA ALA A 240 4.14 6.44 6.40
C ALA A 240 3.08 7.56 6.52
N MET A 241 1.94 7.29 7.16
CA MET A 241 0.87 8.27 7.42
C MET A 241 1.24 9.33 8.48
N GLY A 242 2.12 9.01 9.44
CA GLY A 242 2.54 9.92 10.51
C GLY A 242 3.74 10.80 10.15
N ALA A 243 4.53 10.40 9.15
CA ALA A 243 5.78 11.06 8.75
C ALA A 243 5.63 12.54 8.28
N PRO A 244 4.58 12.96 7.55
CA PRO A 244 4.53 14.31 6.97
C PRO A 244 4.28 15.46 7.97
N ARG A 245 3.86 15.17 9.21
CA ARG A 245 3.41 16.21 10.16
C ARG A 245 4.44 16.65 11.20
N LEU A 246 5.55 15.92 11.32
CA LEU A 246 6.68 16.24 12.20
C LEU A 246 7.91 16.41 11.31
N LEU A 247 8.36 17.65 11.10
CA LEU A 247 9.48 17.97 10.21
C LEU A 247 10.73 17.15 10.59
N ALA A 248 11.16 16.26 9.70
CA ALA A 248 12.44 15.59 9.78
C ALA A 248 13.56 16.60 9.47
N HIS A 249 14.21 17.15 10.50
CA HIS A 249 15.46 17.89 10.33
C HIS A 249 16.51 17.47 11.37
N ARG A 250 17.76 17.46 10.88
CA ARG A 250 19.01 17.02 11.53
C ARG A 250 19.03 17.21 13.05
N LEU A 251 19.40 16.13 13.75
CA LEU A 251 19.75 16.04 15.17
C LEU A 251 20.30 17.37 15.74
N PRO A 252 19.54 18.09 16.59
CA PRO A 252 20.08 19.21 17.35
C PRO A 252 20.86 18.67 18.56
N LEU A 253 22.14 19.03 18.62
CA LEU A 253 23.04 18.70 19.74
C LEU A 253 22.53 19.31 21.07
N PRO A 254 22.69 18.63 22.23
CA PRO A 254 22.38 19.21 23.53
C PRO A 254 23.34 20.39 23.85
N ARG A 255 22.77 21.57 24.15
CA ARG A 255 23.50 22.75 24.62
C ARG A 255 23.99 22.52 26.05
N ARG A 256 25.31 22.56 26.27
CA ARG A 256 25.92 22.61 27.61
C ARG A 256 25.87 24.03 28.18
N HIS A 257 25.30 24.17 29.37
CA HIS A 257 25.59 25.30 30.26
C HIS A 257 27.08 25.24 30.67
N GLY A 258 27.84 26.27 30.34
CA GLY A 258 29.22 26.43 30.83
C GLY A 258 29.29 27.25 32.12
N PRO A 259 30.48 27.32 32.75
CA PRO A 259 30.93 28.57 33.33
C PRO A 259 32.29 29.06 32.81
N LEU A 260 32.29 30.38 32.62
CA LEU A 260 33.32 31.43 32.47
C LEU A 260 34.85 31.14 32.57
N ARG A 261 35.54 31.68 31.53
CA ARG A 261 36.75 32.56 31.51
C ARG A 261 38.20 31.99 31.51
N PRO A 262 39.18 32.77 30.96
CA PRO A 262 40.18 32.28 29.98
C PRO A 262 41.67 32.42 30.40
N HIS A 263 42.61 31.83 29.65
CA HIS A 263 43.89 32.46 29.24
C HIS A 263 44.78 31.62 28.29
N ALA A 264 45.17 32.27 27.17
CA ALA A 264 46.50 32.39 26.54
C ALA A 264 47.41 31.19 26.13
N ARG A 265 47.67 31.15 24.80
CA ARG A 265 48.99 31.18 24.09
C ARG A 265 49.78 29.89 23.73
N ARG A 266 50.16 29.88 22.42
CA ARG A 266 51.39 29.37 21.72
C ARG A 266 51.45 27.85 21.42
N ARG A 267 52.10 27.32 20.36
CA ARG A 267 52.63 27.74 19.02
C ARG A 267 53.30 26.49 18.40
N ARG A 268 53.11 26.18 17.09
CA ARG A 268 53.97 25.36 16.17
C ARG A 268 54.13 23.85 16.49
N GLN A 269 54.37 22.88 15.60
CA GLN A 269 54.96 22.75 14.23
C GLN A 269 54.53 21.33 13.71
N ARG A 270 53.98 21.13 12.51
CA ARG A 270 54.58 20.87 11.16
C ARG A 270 55.17 19.45 10.95
N GLN A 271 54.69 18.76 9.88
CA GLN A 271 55.22 17.63 9.05
C GLN A 271 54.12 16.55 8.89
N THR A 272 53.77 15.93 7.75
CA THR A 272 54.30 15.77 6.38
C THR A 272 53.20 15.17 5.47
N ARG A 273 53.22 15.46 4.16
CA ARG A 273 52.27 15.04 3.08
C ARG A 273 52.72 13.70 2.40
N PRO A 274 51.87 12.90 1.71
CA PRO A 274 51.54 13.15 0.28
C PRO A 274 50.13 12.75 -0.25
N ARG A 275 49.83 13.27 -1.46
CA ARG A 275 48.72 13.07 -2.44
C ARG A 275 48.09 11.67 -2.44
N MET A 276 46.76 11.46 -2.36
CA MET A 276 45.60 11.85 -3.21
C MET A 276 45.67 11.38 -4.68
N THR A 277 45.02 10.24 -4.94
CA THR A 277 44.45 9.83 -6.22
C THR A 277 42.93 9.97 -6.14
N ASN A 278 42.35 10.70 -7.09
CA ASN A 278 40.92 11.01 -7.17
C ASN A 278 40.11 9.81 -7.68
N THR A 279 39.11 9.40 -6.91
CA THR A 279 37.91 8.65 -7.35
C THR A 279 36.71 9.55 -7.02
N PRO A 280 35.74 9.76 -7.92
CA PRO A 280 34.61 10.63 -7.62
C PRO A 280 33.74 10.01 -6.53
N PRO A 281 33.25 10.79 -5.54
CA PRO A 281 32.38 10.25 -4.50
C PRO A 281 31.02 9.92 -5.12
N THR A 282 30.65 8.64 -5.08
CA THR A 282 29.24 8.25 -5.00
C THR A 282 28.67 8.93 -3.77
N GLN A 283 27.68 9.81 -3.97
CA GLN A 283 26.87 10.33 -2.89
C GLN A 283 26.10 9.15 -2.27
N HIS A 284 26.67 8.52 -1.25
CA HIS A 284 25.89 7.78 -0.29
C HIS A 284 25.10 8.84 0.50
N ASN A 285 23.82 8.97 0.19
CA ASN A 285 22.88 9.60 1.10
C ASN A 285 22.90 8.75 2.38
N HIS A 286 23.54 9.26 3.43
CA HIS A 286 23.33 8.75 4.78
C HIS A 286 21.86 8.99 5.14
N GLY A 287 21.02 7.98 4.89
CA GLY A 287 19.62 7.95 5.31
C GLY A 287 19.51 7.97 6.82
N LEU A 288 18.42 8.54 7.34
CA LEU A 288 18.09 8.50 8.77
C LEU A 288 17.93 7.04 9.23
N PRO A 289 18.21 6.73 10.52
CA PRO A 289 18.05 5.38 11.02
C PRO A 289 16.60 4.90 10.94
N ALA A 290 16.40 3.62 10.59
CA ALA A 290 15.07 3.04 10.40
C ALA A 290 14.96 1.62 10.99
N LEU A 291 13.76 1.26 11.47
CA LEU A 291 13.43 -0.13 11.74
C LEU A 291 12.89 -0.78 10.47
N GLY A 292 13.44 -1.92 10.09
CA GLY A 292 12.88 -2.77 9.04
C GLY A 292 11.96 -3.81 9.63
N VAL A 293 10.69 -3.82 9.24
CA VAL A 293 9.72 -4.85 9.62
C VAL A 293 9.63 -5.87 8.49
N TRP A 294 9.69 -7.15 8.84
CA TRP A 294 9.57 -8.28 7.93
C TRP A 294 8.48 -9.23 8.41
N THR A 295 7.83 -9.97 7.51
CA THR A 295 6.78 -10.93 7.87
C THR A 295 6.98 -12.27 7.16
N SER A 296 6.64 -13.37 7.83
CA SER A 296 6.77 -14.71 7.26
C SER A 296 5.61 -15.01 6.31
N GLY A 297 5.92 -15.46 5.09
CA GLY A 297 5.00 -16.22 4.25
C GLY A 297 5.64 -17.58 3.99
N ARG A 298 4.99 -18.71 4.30
CA ARG A 298 5.64 -20.02 4.15
C ARG A 298 5.05 -20.90 3.05
N HIS A 299 5.96 -21.38 2.20
CA HIS A 299 5.97 -22.73 1.60
C HIS A 299 7.30 -23.43 1.95
N ARG A 300 7.30 -24.78 2.01
CA ARG A 300 8.46 -25.66 2.23
C ARG A 300 9.15 -26.06 0.90
N LEU A 301 10.47 -26.21 0.94
CA LEU A 301 11.40 -26.60 -0.16
C LEU A 301 11.46 -28.11 -0.46
N GLY A 302 11.80 -28.43 -1.72
CA GLY A 302 12.39 -29.69 -2.20
C GLY A 302 13.64 -29.41 -3.06
N SER A 303 14.60 -30.34 -3.09
CA SER A 303 16.04 -30.11 -3.35
C SER A 303 16.58 -30.62 -4.71
N GLN A 304 17.68 -29.99 -5.18
CA GLN A 304 18.97 -30.55 -5.70
C GLN A 304 19.60 -29.76 -6.88
N GLY A 305 20.94 -29.52 -6.80
CA GLY A 305 21.78 -28.66 -7.67
C GLY A 305 22.29 -29.30 -8.98
N PRO A 306 23.52 -29.04 -9.52
CA PRO A 306 24.56 -28.02 -9.20
C PRO A 306 25.05 -27.16 -10.42
N ARG A 307 25.91 -26.15 -10.16
CA ARG A 307 26.52 -25.15 -11.07
C ARG A 307 27.44 -25.76 -12.18
N PRO A 308 27.90 -24.98 -13.22
CA PRO A 308 29.13 -24.17 -13.07
C PRO A 308 29.29 -22.87 -13.93
N HIS A 309 30.00 -21.90 -13.34
CA HIS A 309 31.10 -21.04 -13.84
C HIS A 309 31.06 -20.18 -15.15
N ARG A 310 31.13 -18.85 -14.93
CA ARG A 310 32.27 -17.89 -15.14
C ARG A 310 32.47 -17.16 -16.50
N ALA A 311 32.77 -15.86 -16.35
CA ALA A 311 33.59 -14.94 -17.18
C ALA A 311 32.98 -14.41 -18.50
N THR A 312 33.16 -13.18 -19.00
CA THR A 312 33.94 -11.95 -18.66
C THR A 312 33.54 -10.85 -19.68
N HIS A 313 33.64 -9.57 -19.30
CA HIS A 313 33.59 -8.37 -20.18
C HIS A 313 34.69 -8.34 -21.28
N PRO A 314 34.57 -7.48 -22.33
CA PRO A 314 35.19 -6.13 -22.33
C PRO A 314 34.37 -5.04 -23.08
N GLN A 315 34.13 -3.86 -22.49
CA GLN A 315 34.78 -2.56 -22.75
C GLN A 315 35.07 -2.13 -24.21
N GLY A 316 34.52 -0.97 -24.59
CA GLY A 316 34.87 -0.12 -25.73
C GLY A 316 34.52 1.36 -25.43
N PRO A 317 35.14 2.36 -26.11
CA PRO A 317 35.74 3.53 -25.46
C PRO A 317 34.94 4.85 -25.52
N ALA A 318 35.40 5.82 -24.71
CA ALA A 318 34.85 7.16 -24.54
C ALA A 318 35.56 8.26 -25.36
N MET A 319 34.85 9.41 -25.50
CA MET A 319 35.27 10.84 -25.58
C MET A 319 34.80 11.58 -26.85
N PRO A 320 34.68 12.94 -26.84
CA PRO A 320 34.91 13.93 -25.77
C PRO A 320 33.80 14.99 -25.56
N ARG A 321 33.97 15.71 -24.44
CA ARG A 321 33.24 16.89 -23.95
C ARG A 321 33.48 18.16 -24.80
N THR A 322 32.50 19.07 -24.78
CA THR A 322 32.71 20.50 -25.06
C THR A 322 32.07 21.35 -23.94
N ILE A 323 32.78 22.41 -23.55
CA ILE A 323 32.48 23.35 -22.46
C ILE A 323 31.92 24.64 -23.08
N GLY A 324 30.86 25.19 -22.48
CA GLY A 324 30.39 26.56 -22.75
C GLY A 324 29.81 27.20 -21.48
N PHE A 325 30.49 28.25 -21.00
CA PHE A 325 30.00 29.23 -20.00
C PHE A 325 29.10 30.27 -20.70
N VAL A 326 28.04 30.80 -20.04
CA VAL A 326 27.74 32.23 -19.66
C VAL A 326 26.43 32.25 -18.78
N PRO A 327 25.89 33.37 -18.22
CA PRO A 327 26.05 33.84 -16.84
C PRO A 327 24.77 33.89 -15.96
N LEU A 328 25.01 34.25 -14.69
CA LEU A 328 24.13 34.69 -13.61
C LEU A 328 23.13 35.82 -14.00
N ALA A 329 21.82 35.56 -13.98
CA ALA A 329 20.76 36.53 -13.67
C ALA A 329 19.36 35.85 -13.59
N LEU A 330 18.54 36.35 -12.67
CA LEU A 330 17.13 36.04 -12.41
C LEU A 330 16.79 34.79 -11.55
N ILE A 331 16.78 35.07 -10.25
CA ILE A 331 15.92 34.43 -9.26
C ILE A 331 14.47 34.66 -9.70
N ALA A 332 13.90 33.68 -10.40
CA ALA A 332 12.46 33.45 -10.42
C ALA A 332 12.25 32.13 -9.68
N ALA A 333 11.63 32.24 -8.51
CA ALA A 333 11.18 31.10 -7.74
C ALA A 333 10.19 30.29 -8.58
N LEU A 334 10.67 29.22 -9.21
CA LEU A 334 9.84 28.04 -9.46
C LEU A 334 9.60 27.42 -8.09
N ALA A 335 8.60 27.96 -7.40
CA ALA A 335 7.81 27.15 -6.51
C ALA A 335 7.21 26.05 -7.39
N VAL A 336 7.88 24.90 -7.46
CA VAL A 336 7.15 23.66 -7.63
C VAL A 336 6.29 23.58 -6.38
N ALA A 337 5.05 24.07 -6.47
CA ALA A 337 4.03 23.58 -5.60
C ALA A 337 4.07 22.07 -5.80
N ALA A 338 4.58 21.34 -4.80
CA ALA A 338 4.23 19.95 -4.67
C ALA A 338 2.70 19.95 -4.58
N SER A 339 2.03 19.69 -5.72
CA SER A 339 0.62 19.39 -5.75
C SER A 339 0.49 18.16 -4.88
N ALA A 340 0.00 18.37 -3.65
CA ALA A 340 -0.30 17.27 -2.77
C ALA A 340 -1.39 16.45 -3.45
N GLN A 341 -1.21 15.13 -3.57
CA GLN A 341 -2.29 14.22 -3.96
C GLN A 341 -3.54 14.62 -3.19
N SER A 342 -4.58 15.00 -3.94
CA SER A 342 -5.84 15.42 -3.34
C SER A 342 -6.73 14.19 -3.21
N THR A 343 -7.49 14.16 -2.12
CA THR A 343 -8.49 13.13 -1.89
C THR A 343 -9.84 13.81 -1.86
N ARG A 344 -10.74 13.37 -2.72
CA ARG A 344 -12.16 13.71 -2.63
C ARG A 344 -12.87 12.60 -1.88
N TYR A 345 -13.97 12.93 -1.24
CA TYR A 345 -14.82 11.98 -0.55
C TYR A 345 -16.20 12.03 -1.19
N VAL A 346 -16.73 10.86 -1.50
CA VAL A 346 -18.05 10.67 -2.10
C VAL A 346 -18.84 9.73 -1.21
N ASP A 347 -20.05 10.12 -0.82
CA ASP A 347 -20.96 9.28 -0.05
C ASP A 347 -22.25 9.08 -0.84
N VAL A 348 -22.57 7.81 -1.09
CA VAL A 348 -23.81 7.38 -1.76
C VAL A 348 -24.68 6.52 -0.83
N GLY A 349 -24.66 6.84 0.46
CA GLY A 349 -25.51 6.24 1.49
C GLY A 349 -24.86 5.12 2.31
N ARG A 350 -23.54 4.90 2.16
CA ARG A 350 -22.76 3.92 2.92
C ARG A 350 -21.52 4.52 3.61
N GLY A 351 -21.47 5.84 3.69
CA GLY A 351 -20.36 6.59 4.27
C GLY A 351 -19.34 7.04 3.23
N ASP A 352 -18.38 7.84 3.68
CA ASP A 352 -17.39 8.47 2.83
C ASP A 352 -16.45 7.45 2.15
N VAL A 353 -16.50 7.40 0.82
CA VAL A 353 -15.55 6.67 -0.01
C VAL A 353 -14.44 7.63 -0.46
N PRO A 354 -13.16 7.34 -0.17
CA PRO A 354 -12.06 8.16 -0.67
C PRO A 354 -11.82 7.88 -2.16
N VAL A 355 -11.71 8.98 -2.91
CA VAL A 355 -11.29 9.03 -4.31
C VAL A 355 -9.96 9.76 -4.36
N TYR A 356 -8.89 9.03 -4.62
CA TYR A 356 -7.56 9.60 -4.74
C TYR A 356 -7.37 10.16 -6.15
N LEU A 357 -6.84 11.37 -6.23
CA LEU A 357 -6.52 12.04 -7.50
C LEU A 357 -5.00 12.19 -7.63
N PRO A 358 -4.43 11.93 -8.82
CA PRO A 358 -3.01 12.18 -9.06
C PRO A 358 -2.74 13.68 -9.03
N SER A 359 -1.48 14.05 -8.83
CA SER A 359 -1.07 15.45 -8.77
C SER A 359 -1.30 16.21 -10.09
N THR A 360 -1.44 15.48 -11.20
CA THR A 360 -1.72 15.94 -12.56
C THR A 360 -3.20 16.13 -12.87
N TYR A 361 -4.11 15.73 -11.97
CA TYR A 361 -5.55 15.88 -12.21
C TYR A 361 -5.96 17.35 -12.34
N ASP A 362 -6.72 17.65 -13.39
CA ASP A 362 -7.43 18.90 -13.59
C ASP A 362 -8.87 18.60 -14.01
N ASP A 363 -9.80 19.52 -13.71
CA ASP A 363 -11.23 19.31 -14.00
C ASP A 363 -11.56 19.50 -15.50
N ASP A 364 -10.59 19.89 -16.34
CA ASP A 364 -10.80 20.15 -17.77
C ASP A 364 -10.42 18.94 -18.66
N THR A 365 -9.65 17.99 -18.12
CA THR A 365 -9.13 16.82 -18.83
C THR A 365 -9.79 15.55 -18.30
N PRO A 366 -10.54 14.80 -19.14
CA PRO A 366 -11.07 13.50 -18.77
C PRO A 366 -9.95 12.55 -18.31
N MET A 367 -10.16 11.86 -17.19
CA MET A 367 -9.18 10.97 -16.60
C MET A 367 -9.78 9.60 -16.27
N PRO A 368 -9.05 8.49 -16.47
CA PRO A 368 -9.51 7.16 -16.12
C PRO A 368 -9.91 7.03 -14.65
N LEU A 369 -10.91 6.21 -14.36
CA LEU A 369 -11.32 5.84 -13.01
C LEU A 369 -11.10 4.34 -12.80
N ILE A 370 -10.29 3.99 -11.79
CA ILE A 370 -10.17 2.63 -11.30
C ILE A 370 -10.92 2.51 -9.97
N VAL A 371 -11.82 1.52 -9.86
CA VAL A 371 -12.50 1.16 -8.61
C VAL A 371 -11.91 -0.15 -8.09
N MET A 372 -11.33 -0.12 -6.89
CA MET A 372 -10.69 -1.29 -6.28
C MET A 372 -11.57 -1.93 -5.19
N LEU A 373 -11.87 -3.21 -5.37
CA LEU A 373 -12.80 -3.98 -4.55
C LEU A 373 -12.05 -4.99 -3.67
N HIS A 374 -12.27 -4.90 -2.36
CA HIS A 374 -11.62 -5.77 -1.39
C HIS A 374 -12.18 -7.20 -1.37
N GLY A 375 -11.37 -8.17 -0.95
CA GLY A 375 -11.84 -9.54 -0.65
C GLY A 375 -12.68 -9.63 0.62
N TYR A 376 -13.36 -10.77 0.84
CA TYR A 376 -14.19 -10.99 2.02
C TYR A 376 -13.38 -10.81 3.31
N SER A 377 -13.96 -10.19 4.34
CA SER A 377 -13.35 -9.79 5.62
C SER A 377 -12.28 -8.68 5.57
N ALA A 378 -11.84 -8.26 4.37
CA ALA A 378 -10.89 -7.15 4.21
C ALA A 378 -11.63 -5.79 4.18
N SER A 379 -10.91 -4.75 3.76
CA SER A 379 -11.45 -3.40 3.52
C SER A 379 -10.71 -2.74 2.37
N GLY A 380 -11.24 -1.66 1.80
CA GLY A 380 -10.60 -0.88 0.74
C GLY A 380 -9.14 -0.53 1.06
N PRO A 381 -8.82 0.04 2.25
CA PRO A 381 -7.44 0.33 2.64
C PRO A 381 -6.54 -0.92 2.76
N ILE A 382 -7.07 -2.05 3.21
CA ILE A 382 -6.32 -3.32 3.26
C ILE A 382 -6.02 -3.79 1.84
N GLN A 383 -7.01 -3.74 0.94
CA GLN A 383 -6.85 -4.12 -0.45
C GLN A 383 -5.82 -3.24 -1.17
N GLU A 384 -5.87 -1.92 -0.97
CA GLU A 384 -4.89 -1.00 -1.54
C GLU A 384 -3.49 -1.26 -0.99
N SER A 385 -3.34 -1.64 0.28
CA SER A 385 -2.02 -2.01 0.83
C SER A 385 -1.41 -3.26 0.15
N TYR A 386 -2.29 -4.13 -0.36
CA TYR A 386 -1.92 -5.36 -1.05
C TYR A 386 -1.64 -5.13 -2.54
N PHE A 387 -2.52 -4.44 -3.26
CA PHE A 387 -2.37 -4.16 -4.70
C PHE A 387 -1.45 -2.98 -5.01
N ARG A 388 -1.36 -1.99 -4.11
CA ARG A 388 -0.45 -0.83 -4.18
C ARG A 388 -0.63 0.04 -5.43
N PHE A 389 -1.87 0.25 -5.88
CA PHE A 389 -2.14 1.04 -7.09
C PHE A 389 -1.82 2.53 -6.88
N ARG A 390 -2.00 3.08 -5.67
CA ARG A 390 -1.68 4.49 -5.39
C ARG A 390 -0.22 4.86 -5.66
N ALA A 391 0.69 3.90 -5.54
CA ALA A 391 2.11 4.13 -5.84
C ALA A 391 2.38 4.36 -7.33
N GLN A 392 1.49 3.90 -8.21
CA GLN A 392 1.58 4.01 -9.66
C GLN A 392 0.74 5.16 -10.23
N GLN A 393 -0.04 5.83 -9.38
CA GLN A 393 -1.06 6.80 -9.78
C GLN A 393 -0.49 8.00 -10.56
N GLU A 394 0.68 8.49 -10.17
CA GLU A 394 1.34 9.62 -10.85
C GLU A 394 1.94 9.23 -12.20
N GLU A 395 2.36 7.97 -12.35
CA GLU A 395 3.01 7.48 -13.56
C GLU A 395 1.98 7.18 -14.65
N PHE A 396 0.87 6.55 -14.27
CA PHE A 396 -0.17 6.13 -15.21
C PHE A 396 -1.31 7.14 -15.36
N GLY A 397 -1.49 8.07 -14.42
CA GLY A 397 -2.49 9.14 -14.51
C GLY A 397 -3.93 8.64 -14.46
N PHE A 398 -4.38 8.16 -13.29
CA PHE A 398 -5.76 7.68 -13.09
C PHE A 398 -6.31 8.10 -11.72
N MET A 399 -7.62 8.18 -11.58
CA MET A 399 -8.33 8.30 -10.32
C MET A 399 -8.54 6.93 -9.68
N LEU A 400 -8.45 6.83 -8.35
CA LEU A 400 -8.65 5.58 -7.63
C LEU A 400 -9.71 5.72 -6.54
N ALA A 401 -10.83 4.99 -6.67
CA ALA A 401 -11.83 4.84 -5.63
C ALA A 401 -11.67 3.50 -4.90
N ILE A 402 -11.72 3.51 -3.57
CA ILE A 402 -11.55 2.30 -2.73
C ILE A 402 -12.74 2.09 -1.78
N PRO A 403 -13.93 1.73 -2.28
CA PRO A 403 -15.11 1.58 -1.44
C PRO A 403 -15.00 0.35 -0.51
N ASP A 404 -15.77 0.39 0.57
CA ASP A 404 -15.99 -0.76 1.45
C ASP A 404 -17.37 -1.38 1.16
N GLY A 405 -17.42 -2.72 1.19
CA GLY A 405 -18.65 -3.49 1.22
C GLY A 405 -19.34 -3.44 2.58
N THR A 406 -20.59 -3.93 2.63
CA THR A 406 -21.37 -4.00 3.88
C THR A 406 -20.85 -5.07 4.83
N ILE A 407 -21.27 -5.01 6.09
CA ILE A 407 -20.86 -5.95 7.13
C ILE A 407 -21.92 -7.05 7.28
N ASP A 408 -21.49 -8.30 7.23
CA ASP A 408 -22.36 -9.46 7.42
C ASP A 408 -22.62 -9.77 8.92
N ASN A 409 -23.40 -10.81 9.18
CA ASN A 409 -23.71 -11.22 10.56
C ASN A 409 -22.51 -11.83 11.32
N PHE A 410 -21.40 -12.09 10.65
CA PHE A 410 -20.13 -12.47 11.28
C PHE A 410 -19.23 -11.27 11.58
N GLY A 411 -19.64 -10.05 11.22
CA GLY A 411 -18.82 -8.85 11.38
C GLY A 411 -17.79 -8.66 10.27
N ASN A 412 -17.86 -9.42 9.18
CA ASN A 412 -16.95 -9.34 8.04
C ASN A 412 -17.52 -8.42 6.98
N ARG A 413 -16.68 -7.56 6.39
CA ARG A 413 -17.06 -6.84 5.18
C ARG A 413 -17.13 -7.79 4.00
N PHE A 414 -18.14 -7.65 3.16
CA PHE A 414 -18.34 -8.47 1.97
C PHE A 414 -19.08 -7.70 0.87
N TRP A 415 -19.04 -8.28 -0.33
CA TRP A 415 -19.86 -7.92 -1.47
C TRP A 415 -20.83 -9.06 -1.77
N ASN A 416 -22.10 -8.71 -1.98
CA ASN A 416 -23.07 -9.55 -2.65
C ASN A 416 -22.73 -9.59 -4.14
N ALA A 417 -21.83 -10.48 -4.53
CA ALA A 417 -21.36 -10.63 -5.89
C ALA A 417 -22.20 -11.68 -6.63
N THR A 418 -21.61 -12.77 -7.10
CA THR A 418 -22.31 -13.86 -7.80
C THR A 418 -22.88 -14.89 -6.81
N ASP A 419 -23.61 -15.88 -7.31
CA ASP A 419 -24.29 -16.89 -6.48
C ASP A 419 -23.36 -17.63 -5.52
N ALA A 420 -22.11 -17.84 -5.92
CA ALA A 420 -21.13 -18.56 -5.15
C ALA A 420 -20.58 -17.77 -3.95
N CYS A 421 -20.41 -16.45 -4.09
CA CYS A 421 -19.61 -15.67 -3.16
C CYS A 421 -20.15 -14.24 -3.01
N CYS A 422 -20.13 -13.64 -1.83
CA CYS A 422 -19.90 -14.21 -0.50
C CYS A 422 -21.01 -13.73 0.45
N ASN A 423 -22.21 -13.56 -0.10
CA ASN A 423 -23.42 -13.22 0.63
C ASN A 423 -23.97 -14.44 1.39
N PHE A 424 -23.18 -14.98 2.33
CA PHE A 424 -23.48 -16.25 3.01
C PHE A 424 -24.75 -16.24 3.85
N PHE A 425 -25.26 -15.05 4.17
CA PHE A 425 -26.49 -14.86 4.92
C PHE A 425 -27.69 -14.52 4.03
N ASN A 426 -27.50 -14.53 2.71
CA ASN A 426 -28.53 -14.17 1.73
C ASN A 426 -29.20 -12.83 2.07
N SER A 427 -28.38 -11.84 2.42
CA SER A 427 -28.84 -10.47 2.64
C SER A 427 -29.34 -9.88 1.32
N GLY A 428 -30.38 -9.05 1.37
CA GLY A 428 -30.90 -8.35 0.19
C GLY A 428 -30.09 -7.10 -0.19
N VAL A 429 -28.80 -7.04 0.15
CA VAL A 429 -27.96 -5.88 -0.14
C VAL A 429 -27.67 -5.79 -1.63
N ASP A 430 -27.88 -4.61 -2.21
CA ASP A 430 -27.56 -4.35 -3.60
C ASP A 430 -26.20 -3.66 -3.70
N ASP A 431 -25.14 -4.45 -3.83
CA ASP A 431 -23.78 -3.94 -4.02
C ASP A 431 -23.52 -3.47 -5.45
N SER A 432 -24.23 -4.04 -6.44
CA SER A 432 -24.11 -3.65 -7.85
C SER A 432 -24.65 -2.26 -8.08
N GLY A 433 -25.88 -1.98 -7.64
CA GLY A 433 -26.47 -0.64 -7.71
C GLY A 433 -25.67 0.40 -6.91
N TYR A 434 -25.15 0.03 -5.74
CA TYR A 434 -24.30 0.91 -4.94
C TYR A 434 -23.00 1.32 -5.65
N LEU A 435 -22.34 0.37 -6.34
CA LEU A 435 -21.11 0.67 -7.07
C LEU A 435 -21.38 1.52 -8.32
N LEU A 436 -22.51 1.32 -9.01
CA LEU A 436 -22.96 2.21 -10.08
C LEU A 436 -23.21 3.63 -9.54
N ASP A 437 -23.99 3.78 -8.47
CA ASP A 437 -24.28 5.07 -7.85
C ASP A 437 -22.99 5.79 -7.43
N LEU A 438 -21.99 5.04 -6.92
CA LEU A 438 -20.68 5.57 -6.58
C LEU A 438 -19.95 6.10 -7.82
N ILE A 439 -19.89 5.33 -8.91
CA ILE A 439 -19.26 5.76 -10.17
C ILE A 439 -19.92 7.03 -10.68
N ASP A 440 -21.26 7.09 -10.69
CA ASP A 440 -22.02 8.26 -11.10
C ASP A 440 -21.73 9.48 -10.22
N ALA A 441 -21.65 9.29 -8.90
CA ALA A 441 -21.33 10.37 -7.97
C ALA A 441 -19.87 10.86 -8.10
N VAL A 442 -18.93 9.97 -8.45
CA VAL A 442 -17.57 10.36 -8.81
C VAL A 442 -17.58 11.17 -10.10
N ALA A 443 -18.26 10.71 -11.16
CA ALA A 443 -18.36 11.41 -12.44
C ALA A 443 -19.10 12.75 -12.35
N ALA A 444 -20.02 12.89 -11.38
CA ALA A 444 -20.71 14.16 -11.13
C ALA A 444 -19.81 15.22 -10.48
N THR A 445 -18.69 14.81 -9.88
CA THR A 445 -17.78 15.71 -9.18
C THR A 445 -16.42 15.82 -9.85
N CYS A 446 -15.94 14.77 -10.52
CA CYS A 446 -14.67 14.69 -11.23
C CYS A 446 -14.88 14.51 -12.74
N ASN A 447 -13.93 14.96 -13.55
CA ASN A 447 -13.95 14.74 -14.99
C ASN A 447 -13.46 13.31 -15.32
N VAL A 448 -14.35 12.33 -15.13
CA VAL A 448 -14.08 10.92 -15.44
C VAL A 448 -14.14 10.71 -16.95
N ASP A 449 -13.14 10.04 -17.51
CA ASP A 449 -13.21 9.51 -18.87
C ASP A 449 -14.22 8.35 -18.91
N PRO A 450 -15.39 8.51 -19.56
CA PRO A 450 -16.42 7.49 -19.60
C PRO A 450 -16.00 6.24 -20.38
N ARG A 451 -14.91 6.32 -21.16
CA ARG A 451 -14.36 5.16 -21.88
C ARG A 451 -13.44 4.32 -21.02
N LEU A 452 -13.01 4.82 -19.85
CA LEU A 452 -12.01 4.20 -18.99
C LEU A 452 -12.45 4.15 -17.53
N VAL A 453 -13.67 3.63 -17.31
CA VAL A 453 -14.14 3.19 -15.99
C VAL A 453 -13.79 1.72 -15.83
N CYS A 454 -12.84 1.45 -14.95
CA CYS A 454 -12.19 0.15 -14.78
C CYS A 454 -12.41 -0.39 -13.36
N LEU A 455 -12.56 -1.70 -13.20
CA LEU A 455 -12.63 -2.35 -11.87
C LEU A 455 -11.47 -3.31 -11.67
N ILE A 456 -10.99 -3.39 -10.43
CA ILE A 456 -10.10 -4.47 -10.00
C ILE A 456 -10.55 -5.04 -8.67
N GLY A 457 -10.57 -6.37 -8.55
CA GLY A 457 -11.01 -7.03 -7.33
C GLY A 457 -10.18 -8.25 -6.95
N HIS A 458 -10.12 -8.54 -5.65
CA HIS A 458 -9.54 -9.78 -5.11
C HIS A 458 -10.62 -10.68 -4.49
N SER A 459 -10.59 -11.98 -4.78
CA SER A 459 -11.48 -12.97 -4.16
C SER A 459 -12.94 -12.52 -4.31
N ASN A 460 -13.68 -12.30 -3.22
CA ASN A 460 -15.04 -11.73 -3.25
C ASN A 460 -15.16 -10.42 -4.07
N GLY A 461 -14.17 -9.53 -4.02
CA GLY A 461 -14.13 -8.34 -4.87
C GLY A 461 -13.91 -8.67 -6.35
N GLY A 462 -13.20 -9.76 -6.66
CA GLY A 462 -13.03 -10.28 -8.03
C GLY A 462 -14.33 -10.87 -8.58
N PHE A 463 -15.07 -11.62 -7.76
CA PHE A 463 -16.46 -12.02 -8.08
C PHE A 463 -17.34 -10.78 -8.33
N MET A 464 -17.20 -9.74 -7.50
CA MET A 464 -17.99 -8.51 -7.66
C MET A 464 -17.61 -7.75 -8.94
N ALA A 465 -16.33 -7.74 -9.33
CA ALA A 465 -15.90 -7.16 -10.59
C ALA A 465 -16.54 -7.86 -11.79
N HIS A 466 -16.63 -9.20 -11.79
CA HIS A 466 -17.37 -9.93 -12.83
C HIS A 466 -18.85 -9.58 -12.84
N ARG A 467 -19.51 -9.52 -11.67
CA ARG A 467 -20.92 -9.10 -11.59
C ARG A 467 -21.12 -7.69 -12.15
N MET A 468 -20.25 -6.74 -11.82
CA MET A 468 -20.32 -5.37 -12.36
C MET A 468 -20.15 -5.32 -13.87
N ALA A 469 -19.29 -6.17 -14.44
CA ALA A 469 -19.15 -6.27 -15.89
C ALA A 469 -20.40 -6.86 -16.57
N CYS A 470 -21.15 -7.75 -15.89
CA CYS A 470 -22.44 -8.24 -16.38
C CYS A 470 -23.53 -7.17 -16.24
N ASP A 471 -23.73 -6.65 -15.02
CA ASP A 471 -24.84 -5.77 -14.67
C ASP A 471 -24.75 -4.38 -15.31
N HIS A 472 -23.53 -3.84 -15.48
CA HIS A 472 -23.27 -2.46 -15.93
C HIS A 472 -22.27 -2.43 -17.09
N SER A 473 -22.42 -3.40 -18.00
CA SER A 473 -21.53 -3.55 -19.14
C SER A 473 -21.44 -2.30 -20.00
N ASP A 474 -22.46 -1.43 -20.02
CA ASP A 474 -22.51 -0.15 -20.73
C ASP A 474 -21.58 0.92 -20.12
N VAL A 475 -21.30 0.84 -18.82
CA VAL A 475 -20.41 1.75 -18.09
C VAL A 475 -19.00 1.19 -17.97
N ILE A 476 -18.85 -0.10 -17.67
CA ILE A 476 -17.54 -0.69 -17.36
C ILE A 476 -16.75 -1.00 -18.63
N ALA A 477 -15.57 -0.39 -18.76
CA ALA A 477 -14.67 -0.61 -19.88
C ALA A 477 -13.87 -1.90 -19.73
N SER A 478 -13.26 -2.08 -18.56
CA SER A 478 -12.38 -3.21 -18.30
C SER A 478 -12.43 -3.65 -16.84
N ILE A 479 -12.26 -4.95 -16.61
CA ILE A 479 -12.11 -5.53 -15.27
C ILE A 479 -10.87 -6.39 -15.15
N ALA A 480 -10.26 -6.40 -13.97
CA ALA A 480 -9.26 -7.35 -13.57
C ALA A 480 -9.69 -8.08 -12.29
N SER A 481 -9.67 -9.41 -12.30
CA SER A 481 -10.08 -10.25 -11.17
C SER A 481 -8.92 -11.13 -10.71
N LEU A 482 -8.39 -10.88 -9.50
CA LEU A 482 -7.46 -11.81 -8.85
C LEU A 482 -8.24 -12.80 -7.98
N ALA A 483 -8.20 -14.08 -8.34
CA ALA A 483 -8.82 -15.15 -7.57
C ALA A 483 -10.34 -15.02 -7.35
N GLY A 484 -11.06 -14.36 -8.28
CA GLY A 484 -12.53 -14.40 -8.38
C GLY A 484 -13.01 -15.37 -9.46
N ALA A 485 -14.33 -15.44 -9.70
CA ALA A 485 -14.92 -16.11 -10.86
C ALA A 485 -16.24 -15.43 -11.26
N THR A 486 -16.70 -15.71 -12.47
CA THR A 486 -18.01 -15.20 -12.96
C THR A 486 -19.19 -16.03 -12.44
N HIS A 487 -20.40 -15.71 -12.87
CA HIS A 487 -21.59 -16.54 -12.64
C HIS A 487 -21.38 -17.96 -13.17
N ASN A 488 -21.91 -18.94 -12.44
CA ASN A 488 -21.78 -20.33 -12.86
C ASN A 488 -22.75 -20.68 -13.97
N ASP A 489 -23.96 -20.12 -13.91
CA ASP A 489 -24.90 -20.18 -15.03
C ASP A 489 -24.59 -19.00 -15.97
N PRO A 490 -24.21 -19.24 -17.24
CA PRO A 490 -23.97 -18.16 -18.18
C PRO A 490 -25.24 -17.32 -18.45
N ASP A 491 -26.44 -17.89 -18.26
CA ASP A 491 -27.70 -17.15 -18.46
C ASP A 491 -27.94 -16.07 -17.37
N ASP A 492 -27.19 -16.12 -16.26
CA ASP A 492 -27.22 -15.08 -15.21
C ASP A 492 -26.33 -13.86 -15.56
N CYS A 493 -25.65 -13.86 -16.70
CA CYS A 493 -24.84 -12.75 -17.20
C CYS A 493 -25.21 -12.42 -18.67
N ASP A 494 -25.98 -11.35 -18.86
CA ASP A 494 -26.45 -10.88 -20.18
C ASP A 494 -26.02 -9.42 -20.41
N PRO A 495 -24.73 -9.17 -20.73
CA PRO A 495 -24.21 -7.81 -20.88
C PRO A 495 -24.71 -7.14 -22.17
N ASP A 496 -25.26 -5.94 -22.06
CA ASP A 496 -25.68 -5.07 -23.18
C ASP A 496 -24.53 -4.66 -24.14
N SER A 497 -23.29 -4.66 -23.65
CA SER A 497 -22.10 -4.36 -24.46
C SER A 497 -20.87 -5.14 -24.02
N SER A 498 -19.88 -5.22 -24.91
CA SER A 498 -18.63 -5.93 -24.60
C SER A 498 -17.80 -5.22 -23.53
N VAL A 499 -17.09 -6.03 -22.73
CA VAL A 499 -16.22 -5.59 -21.64
C VAL A 499 -14.89 -6.31 -21.73
N HIS A 500 -13.78 -5.60 -21.58
CA HIS A 500 -12.47 -6.22 -21.53
C HIS A 500 -12.26 -6.93 -20.18
N VAL A 501 -12.00 -8.24 -20.19
CA VAL A 501 -11.86 -9.03 -18.96
C VAL A 501 -10.50 -9.69 -18.83
N LEU A 502 -9.80 -9.35 -17.74
CA LEU A 502 -8.58 -10.02 -17.29
C LEU A 502 -8.87 -10.86 -16.06
N GLN A 503 -8.73 -12.18 -16.20
CA GLN A 503 -8.76 -13.12 -15.09
C GLN A 503 -7.32 -13.45 -14.66
N ILE A 504 -7.01 -13.32 -13.37
CA ILE A 504 -5.70 -13.65 -12.80
C ILE A 504 -5.92 -14.71 -11.72
N HIS A 505 -5.27 -15.87 -11.84
CA HIS A 505 -5.57 -16.99 -10.94
C HIS A 505 -4.38 -17.89 -10.66
N GLY A 506 -4.24 -18.28 -9.38
CA GLY A 506 -3.20 -19.21 -8.93
C GLY A 506 -3.60 -20.67 -9.09
N THR A 507 -2.74 -21.50 -9.67
CA THR A 507 -3.07 -22.94 -9.86
C THR A 507 -3.12 -23.73 -8.55
N ASN A 508 -2.55 -23.20 -7.46
CA ASN A 508 -2.57 -23.77 -6.10
C ASN A 508 -3.55 -23.03 -5.18
N ASP A 509 -4.48 -22.25 -5.72
CA ASP A 509 -5.54 -21.64 -4.93
C ASP A 509 -6.43 -22.72 -4.28
N SER A 510 -6.39 -22.77 -2.96
CA SER A 510 -7.14 -23.72 -2.13
C SER A 510 -8.48 -23.18 -1.62
N THR A 511 -8.75 -21.90 -1.85
CA THR A 511 -9.98 -21.21 -1.42
C THR A 511 -10.95 -21.11 -2.59
N ILE A 512 -10.54 -20.44 -3.66
CA ILE A 512 -11.26 -20.35 -4.92
C ILE A 512 -10.47 -21.17 -5.92
N ARG A 513 -10.92 -22.39 -6.20
CA ARG A 513 -10.09 -23.36 -6.92
C ARG A 513 -9.94 -22.94 -8.37
N TYR A 514 -8.72 -23.04 -8.88
CA TYR A 514 -8.40 -22.78 -10.30
C TYR A 514 -9.29 -23.55 -11.29
N ASN A 515 -9.65 -24.80 -10.98
CA ASN A 515 -10.50 -25.65 -11.83
C ASN A 515 -12.00 -25.54 -11.51
N GLY A 516 -12.41 -24.53 -10.73
CA GLY A 516 -13.79 -24.38 -10.28
C GLY A 516 -14.09 -25.20 -9.03
N GLY A 517 -15.23 -24.93 -8.42
CA GLY A 517 -15.60 -25.55 -7.16
C GLY A 517 -16.92 -25.05 -6.62
N SER A 518 -17.07 -25.15 -5.31
CA SER A 518 -18.29 -24.73 -4.63
C SER A 518 -18.00 -24.09 -3.29
N ILE A 519 -18.74 -23.03 -2.95
CA ILE A 519 -18.75 -22.43 -1.61
C ILE A 519 -20.15 -22.66 -1.02
N ASN A 520 -20.22 -23.33 0.13
CA ASN A 520 -21.50 -23.67 0.79
C ASN A 520 -22.55 -24.35 -0.12
N GLY A 521 -22.10 -25.05 -1.16
CA GLY A 521 -22.96 -25.74 -2.14
C GLY A 521 -23.23 -24.97 -3.43
N ASN A 522 -22.99 -23.66 -3.45
CA ASN A 522 -23.12 -22.83 -4.65
C ASN A 522 -21.87 -23.00 -5.52
N GLN A 523 -22.07 -23.38 -6.78
CA GLN A 523 -20.98 -23.66 -7.72
C GLN A 523 -20.40 -22.36 -8.29
N TYR A 524 -19.13 -22.40 -8.67
CA TYR A 524 -18.46 -21.37 -9.46
C TYR A 524 -17.54 -22.03 -10.51
N PRO A 525 -17.41 -21.41 -11.70
CA PRO A 525 -16.60 -21.94 -12.78
C PRO A 525 -15.10 -21.83 -12.48
N GLY A 526 -14.29 -22.61 -13.20
CA GLY A 526 -12.83 -22.47 -13.13
C GLY A 526 -12.31 -21.20 -13.77
N ALA A 527 -11.01 -20.91 -13.62
CA ALA A 527 -10.37 -19.74 -14.20
C ALA A 527 -10.38 -19.76 -15.75
N ILE A 528 -10.11 -20.93 -16.33
CA ILE A 528 -10.20 -21.14 -17.80
C ILE A 528 -11.66 -20.94 -18.24
N GLU A 529 -12.60 -21.65 -17.62
CA GLU A 529 -14.02 -21.59 -17.95
C GLU A 529 -14.60 -20.17 -17.80
N THR A 530 -14.24 -19.45 -16.74
CA THR A 530 -14.59 -18.03 -16.54
C THR A 530 -14.12 -17.19 -17.73
N THR A 531 -12.88 -17.40 -18.18
CA THR A 531 -12.29 -16.62 -19.28
C THR A 531 -12.93 -16.98 -20.63
N GLU A 532 -13.22 -18.26 -20.87
CA GLU A 532 -13.89 -18.74 -22.09
C GLU A 532 -15.35 -18.27 -22.18
N MET A 533 -16.05 -18.18 -21.04
CA MET A 533 -17.38 -17.56 -20.96
C MET A 533 -17.31 -16.09 -21.38
N TRP A 534 -16.36 -15.32 -20.84
CA TRP A 534 -16.17 -13.92 -21.24
C TRP A 534 -15.73 -13.77 -22.69
N ALA A 535 -14.88 -14.65 -23.22
CA ALA A 535 -14.56 -14.68 -24.64
C ALA A 535 -15.83 -14.84 -25.48
N SER A 536 -16.71 -15.77 -25.10
CA SER A 536 -17.98 -16.01 -25.79
C SER A 536 -18.95 -14.81 -25.69
N LEU A 537 -19.10 -14.21 -24.51
CA LEU A 537 -19.93 -13.01 -24.29
C LEU A 537 -19.42 -11.81 -25.09
N ASN A 538 -18.11 -11.69 -25.24
CA ASN A 538 -17.47 -10.67 -26.08
C ASN A 538 -17.46 -11.03 -27.58
N GLY A 539 -18.12 -12.11 -28.00
CA GLY A 539 -18.17 -12.54 -29.39
C GLY A 539 -16.85 -13.09 -29.95
N CYS A 540 -15.82 -13.25 -29.11
CA CYS A 540 -14.55 -13.81 -29.52
C CYS A 540 -14.69 -15.30 -29.87
N ALA A 541 -13.89 -15.77 -30.82
CA ALA A 541 -13.69 -17.20 -31.00
C ALA A 541 -12.95 -17.77 -29.79
N VAL A 542 -13.47 -18.85 -29.21
CA VAL A 542 -12.88 -19.53 -28.05
C VAL A 542 -11.70 -20.41 -28.49
N ILE A 543 -10.66 -19.74 -28.98
CA ILE A 543 -9.41 -20.34 -29.44
C ILE A 543 -8.27 -19.67 -28.66
N PRO A 544 -7.65 -20.35 -27.67
CA PRO A 544 -6.62 -19.77 -26.86
C PRO A 544 -5.34 -19.52 -27.66
N ASP A 545 -4.69 -18.39 -27.39
CA ASP A 545 -3.35 -18.04 -27.85
C ASP A 545 -2.42 -17.81 -26.64
N ASP A 546 -1.47 -18.72 -26.47
CA ASP A 546 -0.46 -18.74 -25.41
C ASP A 546 0.91 -18.24 -25.90
N SER A 547 0.96 -17.48 -27.00
CA SER A 547 2.22 -16.98 -27.58
C SER A 547 2.84 -15.81 -26.83
N SER A 548 2.07 -15.14 -25.97
CA SER A 548 2.54 -14.06 -25.10
C SER A 548 3.64 -14.54 -24.16
N PRO A 549 4.70 -13.74 -23.92
CA PRO A 549 5.74 -14.09 -22.97
C PRO A 549 5.17 -14.19 -21.55
N PRO A 550 5.69 -15.10 -20.71
CA PRO A 550 5.26 -15.19 -19.34
C PRO A 550 5.63 -13.94 -18.53
N LEU A 551 4.87 -13.68 -17.48
CA LEU A 551 5.03 -12.56 -16.55
C LEU A 551 5.56 -13.05 -15.20
N ASN A 552 6.11 -12.12 -14.40
CA ASN A 552 6.52 -12.36 -13.02
C ASN A 552 5.67 -11.51 -12.07
N LEU A 553 4.55 -12.08 -11.65
CA LEU A 553 3.59 -11.42 -10.77
C LEU A 553 3.80 -11.79 -9.30
N VAL A 554 4.60 -12.81 -8.98
CA VAL A 554 4.72 -13.37 -7.63
C VAL A 554 6.17 -13.50 -7.19
N SER A 555 6.54 -12.69 -6.19
CA SER A 555 7.91 -12.55 -5.70
C SER A 555 8.52 -13.79 -5.06
N ASN A 556 7.70 -14.72 -4.54
CA ASN A 556 8.16 -15.94 -3.88
C ASN A 556 8.08 -17.20 -4.75
N ILE A 557 7.77 -17.06 -6.04
CA ILE A 557 7.85 -18.12 -7.04
C ILE A 557 8.97 -17.73 -8.02
N SER A 558 9.87 -18.66 -8.32
CA SER A 558 11.04 -18.35 -9.13
C SER A 558 10.71 -18.42 -10.62
N GLY A 559 11.18 -17.42 -11.38
CA GLY A 559 11.05 -17.37 -12.83
C GLY A 559 9.96 -16.38 -13.26
N ASP A 560 9.55 -16.49 -14.52
CA ASP A 560 8.35 -15.83 -15.03
C ASP A 560 7.23 -16.88 -14.93
N GLU A 561 6.62 -16.95 -13.74
CA GLU A 561 5.71 -18.04 -13.34
C GLU A 561 4.28 -17.87 -13.85
N THR A 562 3.95 -16.71 -14.41
CA THR A 562 2.61 -16.39 -14.85
C THR A 562 2.50 -16.59 -16.36
N LEU A 563 1.71 -17.58 -16.79
CA LEU A 563 1.40 -17.80 -18.20
C LEU A 563 0.28 -16.87 -18.65
N VAL A 564 0.37 -16.36 -19.87
CA VAL A 564 -0.63 -15.46 -20.47
C VAL A 564 -1.33 -16.19 -21.59
N THR A 565 -2.65 -16.36 -21.46
CA THR A 565 -3.54 -16.93 -22.48
C THR A 565 -4.52 -15.87 -22.92
N THR A 566 -4.56 -15.58 -24.22
CA THR A 566 -5.47 -14.58 -24.81
C THR A 566 -6.50 -15.25 -25.73
N TYR A 567 -7.64 -14.59 -25.95
CA TYR A 567 -8.66 -15.00 -26.93
C TYR A 567 -8.87 -13.88 -27.97
N PRO A 568 -7.93 -13.66 -28.91
CA PRO A 568 -7.88 -12.42 -29.70
C PRO A 568 -8.73 -12.43 -30.97
N GLN A 569 -9.32 -13.57 -31.35
CA GLN A 569 -9.95 -13.75 -32.65
C GLN A 569 -11.44 -13.38 -32.60
N ASP A 570 -11.90 -12.68 -33.63
CA ASP A 570 -13.32 -12.37 -33.90
C ASP A 570 -14.08 -11.61 -32.78
N CYS A 571 -13.36 -11.04 -31.80
CA CYS A 571 -13.98 -10.28 -30.72
C CYS A 571 -14.80 -9.09 -31.24
N ALA A 572 -15.94 -8.85 -30.61
CA ALA A 572 -16.71 -7.63 -30.81
C ALA A 572 -15.90 -6.40 -30.31
N PRO A 573 -16.10 -5.22 -30.92
CA PRO A 573 -15.44 -3.99 -30.49
C PRO A 573 -15.67 -3.70 -28.99
N GLY A 574 -14.60 -3.38 -28.26
CA GLY A 574 -14.68 -3.14 -26.81
C GLY A 574 -14.67 -4.41 -25.95
N GLY A 575 -14.46 -5.58 -26.57
CA GLY A 575 -14.38 -6.87 -25.89
C GLY A 575 -13.00 -7.51 -26.04
N SER A 576 -12.51 -8.08 -24.94
CA SER A 576 -11.39 -9.03 -24.94
C SER A 576 -11.50 -9.93 -23.72
N ALA A 577 -10.88 -11.11 -23.79
CA ALA A 577 -10.74 -12.00 -22.64
C ALA A 577 -9.31 -12.52 -22.56
N GLU A 578 -8.74 -12.45 -21.37
CA GLU A 578 -7.36 -12.84 -21.09
C GLU A 578 -7.25 -13.53 -19.73
N LEU A 579 -6.41 -14.57 -19.65
CA LEU A 579 -6.13 -15.31 -18.43
C LEU A 579 -4.63 -15.25 -18.12
N TRP A 580 -4.32 -14.74 -16.93
CA TRP A 580 -2.99 -14.80 -16.32
C TRP A 580 -2.95 -15.93 -15.28
N THR A 581 -2.37 -17.05 -15.68
CA THR A 581 -2.24 -18.25 -14.86
C THR A 581 -0.96 -18.22 -14.06
N ILE A 582 -1.05 -17.95 -12.76
CA ILE A 582 0.10 -17.97 -11.85
C ILE A 582 0.40 -19.42 -11.48
N VAL A 583 1.38 -20.03 -12.14
CA VAL A 583 1.75 -21.43 -11.90
C VAL A 583 2.32 -21.59 -10.50
N GLY A 584 1.64 -22.39 -9.68
CA GLY A 584 1.96 -22.58 -8.27
C GLY A 584 1.48 -21.44 -7.35
N GLY A 585 0.81 -20.43 -7.88
CA GLY A 585 0.23 -19.32 -7.12
C GLY A 585 -0.87 -19.77 -6.16
N SER A 586 -0.94 -19.15 -4.98
CA SER A 586 -1.98 -19.39 -3.97
C SER A 586 -3.17 -18.43 -4.13
N HIS A 587 -4.13 -18.47 -3.19
CA HIS A 587 -5.26 -17.53 -3.15
C HIS A 587 -4.87 -16.06 -2.88
N THR A 588 -3.80 -15.89 -2.12
CA THR A 588 -3.21 -14.60 -1.74
C THR A 588 -1.73 -14.66 -2.07
N PRO A 589 -1.36 -14.60 -3.37
CA PRO A 589 0.03 -14.68 -3.80
C PRO A 589 0.83 -13.49 -3.26
N ASN A 590 2.14 -13.68 -3.05
CA ASN A 590 3.01 -12.58 -2.64
C ASN A 590 3.39 -11.73 -3.86
N LEU A 591 2.54 -10.75 -4.17
CA LEU A 591 2.62 -9.95 -5.39
C LEU A 591 4.00 -9.29 -5.53
N SER A 592 4.59 -9.41 -6.72
CA SER A 592 5.83 -8.75 -7.09
C SER A 592 5.59 -7.25 -7.31
N GLY A 593 6.67 -6.46 -7.39
CA GLY A 593 6.57 -5.05 -7.76
C GLY A 593 6.05 -4.81 -9.18
N GLN A 594 5.93 -5.86 -10.01
CA GLN A 594 5.42 -5.76 -11.39
C GLN A 594 3.91 -5.93 -11.47
N PHE A 595 3.25 -6.49 -10.45
CA PHE A 595 1.80 -6.74 -10.50
C PHE A 595 1.00 -5.47 -10.77
N ALA A 596 1.18 -4.43 -9.95
CA ALA A 596 0.43 -3.19 -10.08
C ALA A 596 0.63 -2.51 -11.45
N PRO A 597 1.85 -2.21 -11.91
CA PRO A 597 2.05 -1.54 -13.18
C PRO A 597 1.53 -2.37 -14.37
N LEU A 598 1.68 -3.70 -14.37
CA LEU A 598 1.17 -4.54 -15.46
C LEU A 598 -0.36 -4.57 -15.52
N VAL A 599 -1.03 -4.71 -14.37
CA VAL A 599 -2.50 -4.72 -14.34
C VAL A 599 -3.08 -3.34 -14.66
N ILE A 600 -2.46 -2.26 -14.19
CA ILE A 600 -2.90 -0.89 -14.54
C ILE A 600 -2.73 -0.64 -16.02
N ASP A 601 -1.57 -0.96 -16.60
CA ASP A 601 -1.32 -0.81 -18.03
C ASP A 601 -2.37 -1.60 -18.85
N TRP A 602 -2.67 -2.83 -18.42
CA TRP A 602 -3.72 -3.63 -19.04
C TRP A 602 -5.09 -2.94 -18.92
N LEU A 603 -5.53 -2.52 -17.72
CA LEU A 603 -6.83 -1.87 -17.55
C LEU A 603 -6.98 -0.60 -18.41
N LEU A 604 -5.95 0.24 -18.45
CA LEU A 604 -5.98 1.54 -19.11
C LEU A 604 -5.74 1.46 -20.63
N SER A 605 -5.19 0.36 -21.14
CA SER A 605 -5.04 0.12 -22.59
C SER A 605 -6.30 -0.47 -23.25
N HIS A 606 -7.36 -0.67 -22.47
CA HIS A 606 -8.61 -1.29 -22.92
C HIS A 606 -9.82 -0.35 -22.73
N PRO A 607 -9.85 0.80 -23.43
CA PRO A 607 -10.99 1.72 -23.38
C PRO A 607 -12.19 1.14 -24.11
N LYS A 608 -13.40 1.57 -23.73
CA LYS A 608 -14.58 1.36 -24.58
C LYS A 608 -14.36 1.99 -25.96
N PRO A 609 -14.96 1.42 -27.02
CA PRO A 609 -15.00 2.05 -28.33
C PRO A 609 -15.61 3.44 -28.23
N CYS A 610 -15.14 4.37 -29.05
CA CYS A 610 -15.77 5.68 -29.16
C CYS A 610 -16.81 5.66 -30.27
N PRO A 611 -18.12 5.76 -29.96
CA PRO A 611 -19.13 5.72 -31.01
C PRO A 611 -19.02 6.89 -32.01
N GLY A 612 -18.40 8.00 -31.60
CA GLY A 612 -18.13 9.14 -32.48
C GLY A 612 -17.00 8.91 -33.50
N ASP A 613 -16.08 7.98 -33.22
CA ASP A 613 -15.06 7.51 -34.16
C ASP A 613 -15.64 6.35 -34.99
N PHE A 614 -16.39 6.73 -36.03
CA PHE A 614 -17.13 5.79 -36.87
C PHE A 614 -16.20 5.03 -37.84
N ASN A 615 -15.10 5.65 -38.25
CA ASN A 615 -14.16 5.01 -39.18
C ASN A 615 -13.07 4.19 -38.47
N GLY A 616 -12.97 4.28 -37.14
CA GLY A 616 -12.04 3.53 -36.31
C GLY A 616 -10.59 3.99 -36.50
N ASP A 617 -10.37 5.29 -36.76
CA ASP A 617 -9.03 5.88 -36.96
C ASP A 617 -8.44 6.53 -35.69
N ASP A 618 -9.10 6.31 -34.55
CA ASP A 618 -8.79 6.87 -33.22
C ASP A 618 -8.90 8.41 -33.16
N MET A 619 -9.56 9.05 -34.13
CA MET A 619 -9.78 10.49 -34.15
C MET A 619 -11.22 10.84 -34.53
N THR A 620 -12.02 11.33 -33.57
CA THR A 620 -13.34 11.90 -33.89
C THR A 620 -13.20 13.22 -34.67
N ASN A 621 -13.41 13.17 -35.97
CA ASN A 621 -13.23 14.27 -36.89
C ASN A 621 -14.24 14.23 -38.06
N THR A 622 -14.11 15.13 -39.05
CA THR A 622 -15.07 15.20 -40.16
C THR A 622 -15.08 13.93 -41.02
N GLN A 623 -14.03 13.10 -40.98
CA GLN A 623 -13.97 11.83 -41.69
C GLN A 623 -14.98 10.82 -41.16
N ASP A 624 -15.26 10.80 -39.86
CA ASP A 624 -16.31 9.96 -39.26
C ASP A 624 -17.68 10.32 -39.78
N VAL A 625 -17.97 11.62 -39.86
CA VAL A 625 -19.24 12.10 -40.41
C VAL A 625 -19.42 11.67 -41.85
N LEU A 626 -18.36 11.75 -42.65
CA LEU A 626 -18.39 11.31 -44.05
C LEU A 626 -18.56 9.79 -44.15
N ALA A 627 -17.86 9.01 -43.30
CA ALA A 627 -17.97 7.57 -43.26
C ALA A 627 -19.38 7.12 -42.86
N PHE A 628 -19.94 7.69 -41.79
CA PHE A 628 -21.30 7.43 -41.33
C PHE A 628 -22.34 7.78 -42.40
N LEU A 629 -22.27 8.99 -42.98
CA LEU A 629 -23.25 9.41 -44.00
C LEU A 629 -23.21 8.53 -45.26
N ASN A 630 -22.04 8.01 -45.62
CA ASN A 630 -21.91 7.06 -46.73
C ASN A 630 -22.58 5.71 -46.39
N ALA A 631 -22.32 5.16 -45.21
CA ALA A 631 -22.95 3.92 -44.73
C ALA A 631 -24.48 4.07 -44.61
N TRP A 632 -24.94 5.20 -44.07
CA TRP A 632 -26.36 5.55 -43.95
C TRP A 632 -27.05 5.67 -45.31
N ALA A 633 -26.43 6.38 -46.26
CA ALA A 633 -26.96 6.50 -47.62
C ALA A 633 -26.99 5.15 -48.37
N ALA A 634 -26.10 4.24 -48.02
CA ALA A 634 -26.05 2.87 -48.55
C ALA A 634 -27.04 1.92 -47.84
N GLY A 635 -27.63 2.32 -46.71
CA GLY A 635 -28.51 1.47 -45.90
C GLY A 635 -27.76 0.32 -45.24
N GLU A 636 -26.48 0.50 -44.93
CA GLU A 636 -25.64 -0.51 -44.30
C GLU A 636 -26.03 -0.69 -42.83
N ALA A 637 -25.96 -1.93 -42.33
CA ALA A 637 -26.29 -2.24 -40.94
C ALA A 637 -25.39 -1.47 -39.93
N ALA A 638 -24.17 -1.10 -40.33
CA ALA A 638 -23.28 -0.27 -39.51
C ALA A 638 -23.85 1.14 -39.24
N ALA A 639 -24.81 1.61 -40.06
CA ALA A 639 -25.48 2.90 -39.87
C ALA A 639 -26.76 2.83 -39.02
N ASP A 640 -27.14 1.64 -38.53
CA ASP A 640 -28.15 1.48 -37.47
C ASP A 640 -27.49 1.80 -36.12
N PHE A 641 -27.24 3.09 -35.92
CA PHE A 641 -26.44 3.62 -34.82
C PHE A 641 -27.17 3.54 -33.48
N ASN A 642 -28.50 3.68 -33.48
CA ASN A 642 -29.31 3.51 -32.28
C ASN A 642 -29.69 2.03 -32.01
N ARG A 643 -29.31 1.12 -32.91
CA ARG A 643 -29.54 -0.33 -32.84
C ARG A 643 -31.02 -0.71 -32.74
N ASP A 644 -31.91 0.06 -33.37
CA ASP A 644 -33.36 -0.20 -33.38
C ASP A 644 -33.79 -1.19 -34.48
N GLY A 645 -32.84 -1.65 -35.29
CA GLY A 645 -33.05 -2.54 -36.42
C GLY A 645 -33.41 -1.82 -37.71
N THR A 646 -33.43 -0.48 -37.73
CA THR A 646 -33.81 0.33 -38.89
C THR A 646 -32.92 1.54 -39.11
N VAL A 647 -32.20 1.57 -40.24
CA VAL A 647 -31.41 2.73 -40.67
C VAL A 647 -32.33 3.87 -41.13
N ASN A 648 -32.45 4.91 -40.33
CA ASN A 648 -33.33 6.06 -40.56
C ASN A 648 -32.73 7.39 -40.02
N THR A 649 -33.51 8.46 -39.98
CA THR A 649 -33.00 9.78 -39.53
C THR A 649 -32.65 9.84 -38.04
N GLN A 650 -33.16 8.92 -37.22
CA GLN A 650 -32.84 8.83 -35.80
C GLN A 650 -31.38 8.40 -35.59
N ASP A 651 -30.84 7.52 -36.45
CA ASP A 651 -29.42 7.16 -36.43
C ASP A 651 -28.52 8.34 -36.69
N VAL A 652 -28.91 9.21 -37.64
CA VAL A 652 -28.15 10.43 -37.94
C VAL A 652 -28.10 11.33 -36.72
N LEU A 653 -29.21 11.48 -36.00
CA LEU A 653 -29.25 12.30 -34.79
C LEU A 653 -28.43 11.66 -33.66
N ALA A 654 -28.51 10.34 -33.49
CA ALA A 654 -27.75 9.61 -32.49
C ALA A 654 -26.23 9.69 -32.75
N PHE A 655 -25.81 9.46 -33.99
CA PHE A 655 -24.41 9.59 -34.40
C PHE A 655 -23.89 11.02 -34.23
N LEU A 656 -24.62 12.04 -34.71
CA LEU A 656 -24.18 13.43 -34.58
C LEU A 656 -24.07 13.87 -33.11
N ASN A 657 -24.92 13.36 -32.22
CA ASN A 657 -24.79 13.58 -30.80
C ASN A 657 -23.52 12.92 -30.24
N ALA A 658 -23.25 11.66 -30.59
CA ALA A 658 -22.02 10.98 -30.18
C ALA A 658 -20.75 11.69 -30.71
N TRP A 659 -20.75 12.07 -31.98
CA TRP A 659 -19.66 12.78 -32.62
C TRP A 659 -19.42 14.18 -32.02
N ALA A 660 -20.49 14.91 -31.71
CA ALA A 660 -20.39 16.24 -31.09
C ALA A 660 -19.93 16.19 -29.63
N SER A 661 -20.27 15.11 -28.91
CA SER A 661 -19.76 14.85 -27.56
C SER A 661 -18.28 14.47 -27.57
N GLY A 662 -17.77 13.96 -28.69
CA GLY A 662 -16.40 13.46 -28.83
C GLY A 662 -16.20 12.12 -28.15
N CYS A 663 -14.93 11.72 -28.10
CA CYS A 663 -14.41 10.81 -27.09
C CYS A 663 -13.77 11.67 -25.99
#